data_AF-A0A813V488-F1
#
_entry.id   AF-A0A813V488-F1
#
_cell.length_a   1.000
_cell.length_b   1.000
_cell.length_c   1.000
_cell.angle_alpha   90.00
_cell.angle_beta   90.00
_cell.angle_gamma   90.00
#
_symmetry.space_group_name_H-M   'P 1'
#
loop_
_entity.id
_entity.type
_entity.pdbx_description
1 polymer ?
#
loop_
_entity_poly.entity_id
_entity_poly.type
_entity_poly.pdbx_seq_one_letter_code
_entity_poly.pdbx_strand_id
1 'polypeptide(L)'
;MGLLTQGRPLTWEETKKYAQTVRERGVEQFIQIYKKLKDRRNDCLKWGDEVEFIMVRFDHEQKKAQLVLKAHKLLPILMEPEHQNPDNCTSLWRPEYTDYMIEGTPGTPYGHLPAHFNMVEANMRLRRLQGQALLDKDEYVLSTSNFPRNGCPDCTWPTYKPTPGKSVTASFCFPDEAIFPDHPRFKTLTHNINQRRNAKIALNVPIFIDKNTPRPFLEDFSVYGDDGGAHKTALMEDNIYLDAMGLGMGCCCLQVTFQAQSIDEARFLYDQLTPLTPIMLAMSASSPIWRGYLAEIDCRWNVLCAMSDDRTAEERGFEPLKHERFRIPKSRYSSVDCYISPESTKYNDIDIVKDMNVFEKLINNGIDHVLAQHMAHLFIRDTVILFEENLRFDDTKDADHFENINSTNWQSMRFKPPPVRSDIGWRVEFRPTELQMTDFENAALVTFIVLLTRAIMTYNLNLLIPISLVDENMQLAQQRDALRRQKFHFRKSLSTKKTPDTFCSASVQTDTSKKDDCEHRPMTINEIINGSNEFVGLLNIVQDYLTNIEVDADTRCTINQYLSLISKRAAGSLLTNAAWMRLFVANHPSYKHDSVVTDEIAYDLLWKMKRFANNEEHCPEVLPATLSKTNLDVSAAVKLDDNEVETMSLSTIDSREWGKLFPLELTTKSDSALFIHRLFTVTLSALTAKRHIFSNDHFSSKKLGSLSVPLFTRSTSISEQKRFNSTVFSWIQGVSQAISNDYLKLATFFVISKVDGSVFEMYEYYFAYNNPSTTSPDESFLNTTSTDDIQQQVLKALQQINEFVDERLKPIVNRGDYRFCLKIQYNSSTTPENYQPTGFVDSREIVSPINWKQILTMKLSSSRRILAQIKTTHHKMLLVYRTPTMNSTIRK
;
A
#
# COMPACT_ATOMS: atom_id res chain seq x y z
N MET A 1 1.23 -11.07 11.45
CA MET A 1 1.67 -11.73 12.71
C MET A 1 2.98 -12.52 12.62
N GLY A 2 3.78 -12.59 13.69
CA GLY A 2 4.96 -13.48 13.80
C GLY A 2 4.54 -14.94 13.99
N LEU A 3 5.31 -15.90 13.47
CA LEU A 3 4.99 -17.33 13.56
C LEU A 3 4.80 -17.77 15.02
N LEU A 4 3.65 -18.36 15.32
CA LEU A 4 3.38 -18.98 16.60
C LEU A 4 4.09 -20.33 16.65
N THR A 5 5.35 -20.30 17.10
CA THR A 5 6.13 -21.49 17.37
C THR A 5 5.60 -22.19 18.61
N GLN A 6 5.25 -23.47 18.47
CA GLN A 6 4.93 -24.33 19.62
C GLN A 6 6.22 -24.64 20.39
N GLY A 7 6.18 -24.53 21.72
CA GLY A 7 7.33 -24.81 22.57
C GLY A 7 7.08 -24.49 24.04
N ARG A 8 8.06 -24.81 24.90
CA ARG A 8 8.02 -24.43 26.32
C ARG A 8 8.40 -22.95 26.48
N PRO A 9 7.48 -22.08 26.91
CA PRO A 9 7.82 -20.70 27.21
C PRO A 9 8.77 -20.60 28.40
N LEU A 10 9.73 -19.70 28.32
CA LEU A 10 10.63 -19.37 29.42
C LEU A 10 10.03 -18.30 30.31
N THR A 11 10.19 -18.46 31.63
CA THR A 11 9.92 -17.40 32.62
C THR A 11 10.85 -16.20 32.41
N TRP A 12 10.56 -15.05 33.04
CA TRP A 12 11.45 -13.89 32.94
C TRP A 12 12.86 -14.17 33.45
N GLU A 13 13.00 -14.87 34.57
CA GLU A 13 14.31 -15.23 35.13
C GLU A 13 15.14 -16.11 34.19
N GLU A 14 14.49 -17.03 33.48
CA GLU A 14 15.14 -17.85 32.45
C GLU A 14 15.45 -17.02 31.19
N THR A 15 14.48 -16.24 30.70
CA THR A 15 14.59 -15.40 29.50
C THR A 15 15.72 -14.38 29.63
N LYS A 16 15.84 -13.73 30.80
CA LYS A 16 16.87 -12.73 31.09
C LYS A 16 18.29 -13.27 30.92
N LYS A 17 18.52 -14.57 31.21
CA LYS A 17 19.84 -15.22 31.05
C LYS A 17 20.29 -15.29 29.58
N TYR A 18 19.34 -15.34 28.65
CA TYR A 18 19.61 -15.44 27.21
C TYR A 18 19.40 -14.13 26.45
N ALA A 19 18.93 -13.07 27.11
CA ALA A 19 18.57 -11.81 26.45
C ALA A 19 19.71 -11.21 25.61
N GLN A 20 20.95 -11.26 26.12
CA GLN A 20 22.13 -10.79 25.39
C GLN A 20 22.42 -11.67 24.16
N THR A 21 22.38 -12.99 24.32
CA THR A 21 22.58 -13.95 23.22
C THR A 21 21.55 -13.77 22.11
N VAL A 22 20.26 -13.60 22.46
CA VAL A 22 19.19 -13.37 21.49
C VAL A 22 19.42 -12.08 20.71
N ARG A 23 19.87 -10.99 21.37
CA ARG A 23 20.25 -9.77 20.66
C ARG A 23 21.40 -9.99 19.69
N GLU A 24 22.51 -10.57 20.16
CA GLU A 24 23.71 -10.77 19.34
C GLU A 24 23.44 -11.62 18.11
N ARG A 25 22.71 -12.72 18.28
CA ARG A 25 22.31 -13.64 17.21
C ARG A 25 21.27 -13.03 16.28
N GLY A 26 20.27 -12.31 16.82
CA GLY A 26 19.28 -11.61 16.02
C GLY A 26 19.88 -10.52 15.12
N VAL A 27 20.90 -9.80 15.61
CA VAL A 27 21.66 -8.84 14.78
C VAL A 27 22.41 -9.56 13.66
N GLU A 28 23.02 -10.73 13.95
CA GLU A 28 23.68 -11.53 12.91
C GLU A 28 22.69 -12.01 11.84
N GLN A 29 21.53 -12.55 12.26
CA GLN A 29 20.47 -12.98 11.35
C GLN A 29 20.01 -11.84 10.44
N PHE A 30 19.82 -10.62 10.98
CA PHE A 30 19.50 -9.44 10.17
C PHE A 30 20.59 -9.10 9.16
N ILE A 31 21.87 -9.11 9.58
CA ILE A 31 23.00 -8.84 8.68
C ILE A 31 23.02 -9.84 7.53
N GLN A 32 22.75 -11.13 7.79
CA GLN A 32 22.70 -12.16 6.75
C GLN A 32 21.54 -11.94 5.78
N ILE A 33 20.33 -11.63 6.29
CA ILE A 33 19.16 -11.27 5.47
C ILE A 33 19.51 -10.07 4.58
N TYR A 34 20.06 -9.01 5.17
CA TYR A 34 20.44 -7.79 4.46
C TYR A 34 21.46 -8.08 3.36
N LYS A 35 22.58 -8.74 3.67
CA LYS A 35 23.62 -9.07 2.68
C LYS A 35 23.07 -9.89 1.52
N LYS A 36 22.16 -10.83 1.81
CA LYS A 36 21.57 -11.71 0.79
C LYS A 36 20.56 -10.98 -0.11
N LEU A 37 19.80 -10.03 0.43
CA LEU A 37 18.61 -9.48 -0.24
C LEU A 37 18.63 -7.96 -0.46
N LYS A 38 19.70 -7.25 -0.07
CA LYS A 38 19.84 -5.79 -0.28
C LYS A 38 19.80 -5.40 -1.76
N ASP A 39 20.25 -6.27 -2.66
CA ASP A 39 20.30 -6.04 -4.11
C ASP A 39 19.05 -6.60 -4.83
N ARG A 40 18.09 -7.17 -4.10
CA ARG A 40 16.80 -7.62 -4.66
C ARG A 40 16.03 -6.41 -5.21
N ARG A 41 15.55 -6.52 -6.45
CA ARG A 41 14.82 -5.48 -7.19
C ARG A 41 13.67 -6.12 -7.96
N ASN A 42 12.76 -5.28 -8.46
CA ASN A 42 11.65 -5.65 -9.35
C ASN A 42 10.57 -6.54 -8.72
N ASP A 43 10.44 -6.54 -7.39
CA ASP A 43 9.27 -7.14 -6.76
C ASP A 43 8.00 -6.37 -7.15
N CYS A 44 6.93 -7.08 -7.46
CA CYS A 44 5.64 -6.44 -7.73
C CYS A 44 5.01 -5.93 -6.44
N LEU A 45 4.21 -4.86 -6.56
CA LEU A 45 3.35 -4.42 -5.47
C LEU A 45 2.35 -5.54 -5.15
N LYS A 46 2.50 -6.06 -3.93
CA LYS A 46 1.50 -6.89 -3.26
C LYS A 46 1.12 -6.17 -1.97
N TRP A 47 -0.13 -6.25 -1.57
CA TRP A 47 -0.59 -5.63 -0.33
C TRP A 47 -1.73 -6.39 0.29
N GLY A 48 -1.96 -6.19 1.58
CA GLY A 48 -3.02 -6.88 2.30
C GLY A 48 -3.42 -6.12 3.55
N ASP A 49 -4.70 -6.24 3.90
CA ASP A 49 -5.25 -5.73 5.14
C ASP A 49 -5.26 -6.81 6.22
N GLU A 50 -5.07 -6.41 7.47
CA GLU A 50 -5.30 -7.23 8.66
C GLU A 50 -6.45 -6.60 9.45
N VAL A 51 -7.51 -7.39 9.70
CA VAL A 51 -8.70 -6.95 10.44
C VAL A 51 -8.88 -7.85 11.66
N GLU A 52 -8.91 -7.23 12.82
CA GLU A 52 -9.19 -7.89 14.09
C GLU A 52 -10.69 -7.77 14.41
N PHE A 53 -11.28 -8.76 15.08
CA PHE A 53 -12.68 -8.74 15.48
C PHE A 53 -12.82 -9.13 16.94
N ILE A 54 -13.88 -8.64 17.59
CA ILE A 54 -14.34 -9.19 18.87
C ILE A 54 -15.62 -10.00 18.71
N MET A 55 -15.80 -11.01 19.55
CA MET A 55 -17.05 -11.77 19.65
C MET A 55 -17.85 -11.30 20.85
N VAL A 56 -19.14 -10.99 20.65
CA VAL A 56 -20.01 -10.41 21.66
C VAL A 56 -21.34 -11.16 21.75
N ARG A 57 -21.73 -11.55 22.96
CA ARG A 57 -23.05 -12.10 23.29
C ARG A 57 -23.98 -10.99 23.74
N PHE A 58 -25.21 -11.02 23.27
CA PHE A 58 -26.28 -10.12 23.68
C PHE A 58 -27.31 -10.87 24.53
N ASP A 59 -27.40 -10.51 25.80
CA ASP A 59 -28.50 -10.90 26.67
C ASP A 59 -29.64 -9.89 26.49
N HIS A 60 -30.64 -10.26 25.69
CA HIS A 60 -31.77 -9.41 25.37
C HIS A 60 -32.73 -9.16 26.55
N GLU A 61 -32.77 -10.07 27.53
CA GLU A 61 -33.65 -9.94 28.70
C GLU A 61 -33.06 -8.95 29.70
N GLN A 62 -31.76 -9.07 29.98
CA GLN A 62 -31.05 -8.18 30.90
C GLN A 62 -30.50 -6.91 30.24
N LYS A 63 -30.64 -6.79 28.92
CA LYS A 63 -30.00 -5.75 28.09
C LYS A 63 -28.51 -5.62 28.39
N LYS A 64 -27.78 -6.73 28.26
CA LYS A 64 -26.34 -6.81 28.57
C LYS A 64 -25.57 -7.34 27.38
N ALA A 65 -24.43 -6.74 27.09
CA ALA A 65 -23.46 -7.25 26.13
C ALA A 65 -22.22 -7.80 26.87
N GLN A 66 -21.69 -8.94 26.42
CA GLN A 66 -20.54 -9.60 27.06
C GLN A 66 -19.56 -10.14 26.00
N LEU A 67 -18.26 -10.06 26.27
CA LEU A 67 -17.20 -10.60 25.43
C LEU A 67 -17.17 -12.13 25.48
N VAL A 68 -17.28 -12.79 24.33
CA VAL A 68 -17.39 -14.25 24.23
C VAL A 68 -16.00 -14.89 24.13
N LEU A 69 -15.64 -15.72 25.11
CA LEU A 69 -14.34 -16.40 25.19
C LEU A 69 -14.40 -17.73 24.41
N LYS A 70 -14.19 -17.65 23.09
CA LYS A 70 -14.36 -18.79 22.18
C LYS A 70 -13.33 -18.87 21.04
N ALA A 71 -12.37 -17.95 20.93
CA ALA A 71 -11.40 -17.96 19.84
C ALA A 71 -10.66 -19.31 19.74
N HIS A 72 -10.29 -19.91 20.88
CA HIS A 72 -9.66 -21.22 20.94
C HIS A 72 -10.47 -22.36 20.30
N LYS A 73 -11.81 -22.27 20.31
CA LYS A 73 -12.69 -23.26 19.67
C LYS A 73 -12.89 -22.98 18.18
N LEU A 74 -12.92 -21.71 17.81
CA LEU A 74 -13.27 -21.27 16.45
C LEU A 74 -12.07 -21.31 15.51
N LEU A 75 -10.89 -20.92 15.99
CA LEU A 75 -9.69 -20.84 15.15
C LEU A 75 -9.27 -22.18 14.54
N PRO A 76 -9.32 -23.33 15.24
CA PRO A 76 -9.06 -24.62 14.60
C PRO A 76 -9.97 -24.90 13.40
N ILE A 77 -11.24 -24.46 13.45
CA ILE A 77 -12.20 -24.61 12.35
C ILE A 77 -11.91 -23.60 11.24
N LEU A 78 -11.64 -22.34 11.59
CA LEU A 78 -11.37 -21.26 10.64
C LEU A 78 -10.04 -21.44 9.90
N MET A 79 -9.06 -22.09 10.52
CA MET A 79 -7.73 -22.37 9.93
C MET A 79 -7.73 -23.65 9.09
N GLU A 80 -8.75 -24.51 9.21
CA GLU A 80 -8.81 -25.78 8.48
C GLU A 80 -8.72 -25.61 6.95
N PRO A 81 -9.39 -24.63 6.30
CA PRO A 81 -9.24 -24.40 4.87
C PRO A 81 -7.79 -24.11 4.43
N GLU A 82 -7.02 -23.38 5.25
CA GLU A 82 -5.60 -23.12 4.99
C GLU A 82 -4.77 -24.40 5.13
N HIS A 83 -5.04 -25.23 6.15
CA HIS A 83 -4.34 -26.50 6.33
C HIS A 83 -4.62 -27.50 5.19
N GLN A 84 -5.84 -27.49 4.65
CA GLN A 84 -6.25 -28.39 3.56
C GLN A 84 -5.77 -27.92 2.19
N ASN A 85 -5.82 -26.62 1.92
CA ASN A 85 -5.47 -26.06 0.62
C ASN A 85 -4.83 -24.67 0.77
N PRO A 86 -3.54 -24.61 1.18
CA PRO A 86 -2.87 -23.34 1.50
C PRO A 86 -2.78 -22.40 0.28
N ASP A 87 -2.70 -22.95 -0.94
CA ASP A 87 -2.50 -22.17 -2.17
C ASP A 87 -3.80 -21.52 -2.70
N ASN A 88 -4.97 -21.91 -2.20
CA ASN A 88 -6.26 -21.45 -2.72
C ASN A 88 -7.25 -21.09 -1.60
N CYS A 89 -6.74 -20.67 -0.45
CA CYS A 89 -7.57 -20.18 0.64
C CYS A 89 -8.08 -18.77 0.33
N THR A 90 -9.31 -18.44 0.73
CA THR A 90 -9.87 -17.08 0.55
C THR A 90 -9.57 -16.13 1.70
N SER A 91 -9.26 -16.68 2.87
CA SER A 91 -9.05 -15.93 4.12
C SER A 91 -8.12 -16.70 5.04
N LEU A 92 -7.14 -16.02 5.64
CA LEU A 92 -6.28 -16.62 6.67
C LEU A 92 -6.72 -16.12 8.04
N TRP A 93 -6.60 -16.98 9.05
CA TRP A 93 -7.05 -16.70 10.41
C TRP A 93 -5.94 -16.91 11.42
N ARG A 94 -5.78 -15.98 12.36
CA ARG A 94 -4.76 -16.04 13.41
C ARG A 94 -5.39 -15.72 14.77
N PRO A 95 -4.89 -16.33 15.87
CA PRO A 95 -5.25 -15.88 17.21
C PRO A 95 -4.64 -14.51 17.50
N GLU A 96 -5.34 -13.75 18.32
CA GLU A 96 -4.85 -12.52 18.93
C GLU A 96 -4.69 -12.68 20.44
N TYR A 97 -4.28 -11.62 21.14
CA TYR A 97 -3.95 -11.68 22.58
C TYR A 97 -5.09 -12.26 23.45
N THR A 98 -6.36 -12.01 23.11
CA THR A 98 -7.51 -12.44 23.91
C THR A 98 -8.32 -13.55 23.25
N ASP A 99 -8.98 -14.34 24.10
CA ASP A 99 -9.86 -15.43 23.65
C ASP A 99 -11.21 -14.93 23.10
N TYR A 100 -11.47 -13.64 23.19
CA TYR A 100 -12.61 -13.01 22.53
C TYR A 100 -12.25 -12.37 21.18
N MET A 101 -11.00 -12.51 20.71
CA MET A 101 -10.54 -11.94 19.45
C MET A 101 -10.19 -12.99 18.41
N ILE A 102 -10.45 -12.66 17.14
CA ILE A 102 -9.96 -13.36 15.96
C ILE A 102 -9.41 -12.35 14.97
N GLU A 103 -8.27 -12.64 14.34
CA GLU A 103 -7.68 -11.82 13.27
C GLU A 103 -7.87 -12.53 11.93
N GLY A 104 -8.38 -11.80 10.93
CA GLY A 104 -8.54 -12.29 9.57
C GLY A 104 -7.76 -11.44 8.56
N THR A 105 -7.12 -12.10 7.60
CA THR A 105 -6.44 -11.46 6.45
C THR A 105 -6.93 -12.08 5.13
N PRO A 106 -6.75 -11.43 3.96
CA PRO A 106 -7.08 -12.08 2.69
C PRO A 106 -6.17 -13.31 2.47
N GLY A 107 -6.74 -14.36 1.88
CA GLY A 107 -6.06 -15.64 1.65
C GLY A 107 -4.80 -15.52 0.79
N THR A 108 -4.84 -14.62 -0.20
CA THR A 108 -3.71 -14.17 -0.99
C THR A 108 -3.61 -12.65 -0.91
N PRO A 109 -2.40 -12.07 -0.91
CA PRO A 109 -2.28 -10.62 -0.99
C PRO A 109 -2.91 -10.09 -2.27
N TYR A 110 -3.52 -8.91 -2.20
CA TYR A 110 -4.03 -8.20 -3.36
C TYR A 110 -2.89 -7.77 -4.28
N GLY A 111 -3.18 -7.75 -5.58
CA GLY A 111 -2.28 -7.37 -6.65
C GLY A 111 -2.21 -5.86 -6.86
N HIS A 112 -1.48 -5.50 -7.91
CA HIS A 112 -1.18 -4.11 -8.27
C HIS A 112 -2.26 -3.45 -9.14
N LEU A 113 -3.16 -4.23 -9.74
CA LEU A 113 -4.20 -3.73 -10.64
C LEU A 113 -5.33 -3.04 -9.87
N PRO A 114 -5.87 -1.90 -10.36
CA PRO A 114 -6.97 -1.19 -9.69
C PRO A 114 -8.20 -2.05 -9.41
N ALA A 115 -8.48 -3.06 -10.24
CA ALA A 115 -9.62 -3.96 -10.07
C ALA A 115 -9.64 -4.67 -8.69
N HIS A 116 -8.48 -4.85 -8.05
CA HIS A 116 -8.40 -5.43 -6.70
C HIS A 116 -9.08 -4.58 -5.62
N PHE A 117 -9.28 -3.27 -5.84
CA PHE A 117 -10.03 -2.42 -4.92
C PHE A 117 -11.50 -2.84 -4.77
N ASN A 118 -12.07 -3.53 -5.76
CA ASN A 118 -13.42 -4.10 -5.65
C ASN A 118 -13.47 -5.39 -4.80
N MET A 119 -12.33 -5.96 -4.42
CA MET A 119 -12.27 -7.18 -3.60
C MET A 119 -12.22 -6.89 -2.09
N VAL A 120 -11.64 -5.77 -1.69
CA VAL A 120 -11.32 -5.47 -0.28
C VAL A 120 -12.54 -5.58 0.63
N GLU A 121 -13.61 -4.83 0.34
CA GLU A 121 -14.82 -4.83 1.16
C GLU A 121 -15.52 -6.19 1.14
N ALA A 122 -15.56 -6.85 -0.02
CA ALA A 122 -16.18 -8.17 -0.14
C ALA A 122 -15.41 -9.23 0.66
N ASN A 123 -14.08 -9.17 0.66
CA ASN A 123 -13.22 -10.07 1.41
C ASN A 123 -13.28 -9.80 2.93
N MET A 124 -13.32 -8.53 3.36
CA MET A 124 -13.57 -8.16 4.76
C MET A 124 -14.93 -8.68 5.24
N ARG A 125 -15.98 -8.47 4.44
CA ARG A 125 -17.32 -8.99 4.72
C ARG A 125 -17.34 -10.51 4.81
N LEU A 126 -16.68 -11.20 3.88
CA LEU A 126 -16.56 -12.66 3.90
C LEU A 126 -15.94 -13.13 5.22
N ARG A 127 -14.81 -12.54 5.64
CA ARG A 127 -14.18 -12.87 6.92
C ARG A 127 -15.12 -12.68 8.09
N ARG A 128 -15.82 -11.55 8.19
CA ARG A 128 -16.82 -11.33 9.26
C ARG A 128 -17.91 -12.42 9.23
N LEU A 129 -18.43 -12.76 8.06
CA LEU A 129 -19.47 -13.78 7.91
C LEU A 129 -18.98 -15.19 8.23
N GLN A 130 -17.74 -15.53 7.90
CA GLN A 130 -17.12 -16.81 8.27
C GLN A 130 -17.02 -16.96 9.79
N GLY A 131 -16.54 -15.92 10.49
CA GLY A 131 -16.52 -15.91 11.96
C GLY A 131 -17.94 -15.99 12.54
N GLN A 132 -18.88 -15.22 11.99
CA GLN A 132 -20.27 -15.20 12.44
C GLN A 132 -20.98 -16.54 12.30
N ALA A 133 -20.67 -17.32 11.25
CA ALA A 133 -21.30 -18.61 10.98
C ALA A 133 -20.98 -19.68 12.04
N LEU A 134 -19.95 -19.47 12.86
CA LEU A 134 -19.52 -20.41 13.91
C LEU A 134 -20.02 -20.03 15.31
N LEU A 135 -20.73 -18.90 15.45
CA LEU A 135 -21.21 -18.40 16.72
C LEU A 135 -22.61 -18.94 17.05
N ASP A 136 -22.90 -19.04 18.35
CA ASP A 136 -24.21 -19.47 18.82
C ASP A 136 -25.28 -18.38 18.59
N LYS A 137 -26.54 -18.73 18.85
CA LYS A 137 -27.63 -17.74 18.87
C LYS A 137 -27.29 -16.60 19.83
N ASP A 138 -27.60 -15.38 19.41
CA ASP A 138 -27.40 -14.13 20.16
C ASP A 138 -25.91 -13.76 20.38
N GLU A 139 -24.98 -14.47 19.72
CA GLU A 139 -23.56 -14.12 19.64
C GLU A 139 -23.19 -13.57 18.25
N TYR A 140 -22.41 -12.49 18.22
CA TYR A 140 -22.06 -11.80 16.98
C TYR A 140 -20.59 -11.39 16.91
N VAL A 141 -20.05 -11.41 15.70
CA VAL A 141 -18.73 -10.82 15.38
C VAL A 141 -18.90 -9.33 15.13
N LEU A 142 -18.17 -8.49 15.88
CA LEU A 142 -18.19 -7.04 15.72
C LEU A 142 -16.81 -6.51 15.34
N SER A 143 -16.81 -5.55 14.41
CA SER A 143 -15.64 -4.74 14.06
C SER A 143 -15.65 -3.47 14.91
N THR A 144 -14.95 -3.47 16.05
CA THR A 144 -14.80 -2.27 16.88
C THR A 144 -13.44 -2.23 17.56
N SER A 145 -12.82 -1.06 17.64
CA SER A 145 -11.51 -0.91 18.29
C SER A 145 -11.50 -1.32 19.75
N ASN A 146 -12.55 -1.01 20.53
CA ASN A 146 -12.57 -1.31 21.96
C ASN A 146 -13.96 -1.73 22.41
N PHE A 147 -14.05 -2.74 23.26
CA PHE A 147 -15.30 -3.09 23.93
C PHE A 147 -15.55 -2.09 25.09
N PRO A 148 -16.65 -1.29 25.06
CA PRO A 148 -16.85 -0.16 25.98
C PRO A 148 -16.73 -0.49 27.48
N ARG A 149 -17.14 -1.71 27.85
CA ARG A 149 -17.15 -2.18 29.25
C ARG A 149 -16.09 -3.25 29.52
N ASN A 150 -15.00 -3.26 28.74
CA ASN A 150 -13.89 -4.20 28.97
C ASN A 150 -13.29 -3.95 30.35
N GLY A 151 -13.19 -5.00 31.16
CA GLY A 151 -12.77 -4.95 32.56
C GLY A 151 -13.86 -4.54 33.56
N CYS A 152 -15.11 -4.33 33.15
CA CYS A 152 -16.22 -4.19 34.10
C CYS A 152 -16.61 -5.56 34.70
N PRO A 153 -17.34 -5.59 35.84
CA PRO A 153 -17.85 -6.84 36.39
C PRO A 153 -18.73 -7.56 35.37
N ASP A 154 -18.56 -8.87 35.27
CA ASP A 154 -19.32 -9.74 34.37
C ASP A 154 -19.27 -9.33 32.88
N CYS A 155 -18.18 -8.71 32.44
CA CYS A 155 -18.01 -8.27 31.05
C CYS A 155 -17.70 -9.43 30.08
N THR A 156 -17.40 -10.64 30.56
CA THR A 156 -17.09 -11.83 29.74
C THR A 156 -18.21 -12.87 29.77
N TRP A 157 -18.23 -13.74 28.76
CA TRP A 157 -19.07 -14.93 28.68
C TRP A 157 -18.23 -16.16 28.27
N PRO A 158 -18.14 -17.21 29.11
CA PRO A 158 -18.65 -17.28 30.48
C PRO A 158 -18.09 -16.18 31.40
N THR A 159 -18.82 -15.88 32.46
CA THR A 159 -18.42 -14.87 33.44
C THR A 159 -17.22 -15.36 34.24
N TYR A 160 -16.14 -14.57 34.24
CA TYR A 160 -14.96 -14.78 35.09
C TYR A 160 -14.70 -13.55 35.92
N LYS A 161 -14.14 -13.76 37.12
CA LYS A 161 -13.74 -12.67 38.02
C LYS A 161 -12.22 -12.53 38.01
N PRO A 162 -11.69 -11.29 38.02
CA PRO A 162 -10.27 -11.07 38.22
C PRO A 162 -9.81 -11.63 39.56
N THR A 163 -8.53 -12.00 39.66
CA THR A 163 -7.91 -12.51 40.90
C THR A 163 -6.70 -11.65 41.26
N PRO A 164 -6.92 -10.48 41.90
CA PRO A 164 -5.86 -9.51 42.18
C PRO A 164 -4.69 -10.14 42.95
N GLY A 165 -3.46 -9.81 42.55
CA GLY A 165 -2.23 -10.23 43.23
C GLY A 165 -1.84 -11.71 43.15
N LYS A 166 -2.66 -12.57 42.52
CA LYS A 166 -2.41 -14.04 42.44
C LYS A 166 -2.39 -14.60 41.02
N SER A 167 -2.82 -13.82 40.03
CA SER A 167 -2.93 -14.18 38.61
C SER A 167 -1.68 -13.78 37.79
N VAL A 168 -1.63 -14.24 36.54
CA VAL A 168 -0.66 -13.82 35.51
C VAL A 168 -0.73 -12.31 35.26
N THR A 169 -1.94 -11.77 35.15
CA THR A 169 -2.16 -10.33 35.02
C THR A 169 -2.02 -9.59 36.35
N ALA A 170 -2.34 -10.27 37.47
CA ALA A 170 -2.53 -9.68 38.79
C ALA A 170 -3.53 -8.51 38.79
N SER A 171 -4.39 -8.42 37.75
CA SER A 171 -5.28 -7.29 37.49
C SER A 171 -6.43 -7.22 38.50
N PHE A 172 -6.89 -5.99 38.77
CA PHE A 172 -8.10 -5.73 39.52
C PHE A 172 -9.36 -5.87 38.66
N CYS A 173 -9.26 -5.74 37.35
CA CYS A 173 -10.44 -5.60 36.49
C CYS A 173 -10.47 -6.58 35.31
N PHE A 174 -9.36 -7.22 34.96
CA PHE A 174 -9.26 -8.13 33.82
C PHE A 174 -9.02 -9.59 34.27
N PRO A 175 -9.89 -10.56 33.91
CA PRO A 175 -9.68 -11.96 34.24
C PRO A 175 -8.64 -12.62 33.32
N ASP A 176 -7.79 -13.50 33.87
CA ASP A 176 -6.77 -14.23 33.10
C ASP A 176 -7.38 -15.17 32.06
N GLU A 177 -8.60 -15.65 32.31
CA GLU A 177 -9.36 -16.51 31.41
C GLU A 177 -9.71 -15.82 30.09
N ALA A 178 -9.70 -14.48 30.05
CA ALA A 178 -9.88 -13.74 28.81
C ALA A 178 -8.63 -13.74 27.92
N ILE A 179 -7.46 -14.14 28.42
CA ILE A 179 -6.26 -14.32 27.59
C ILE A 179 -6.40 -15.60 26.77
N PHE A 180 -6.04 -15.54 25.49
CA PHE A 180 -6.10 -16.69 24.60
C PHE A 180 -5.41 -17.94 25.21
N PRO A 181 -6.14 -19.04 25.43
CA PRO A 181 -5.65 -20.15 26.26
C PRO A 181 -4.76 -21.14 25.48
N ASP A 182 -4.98 -21.31 24.18
CA ASP A 182 -4.38 -22.40 23.40
C ASP A 182 -2.93 -22.13 22.96
N HIS A 183 -2.42 -20.91 23.18
CA HIS A 183 -1.03 -20.59 22.90
C HIS A 183 -0.32 -19.94 24.10
N PRO A 184 0.77 -20.53 24.63
CA PRO A 184 1.45 -20.04 25.83
C PRO A 184 2.07 -18.64 25.70
N ARG A 185 2.30 -18.17 24.47
CA ARG A 185 2.86 -16.84 24.14
C ARG A 185 2.22 -15.72 24.94
N PHE A 186 0.90 -15.63 24.95
CA PHE A 186 0.21 -14.43 25.46
C PHE A 186 0.28 -14.33 26.97
N LYS A 187 0.00 -15.42 27.70
CA LYS A 187 0.17 -15.45 29.16
C LYS A 187 1.63 -15.22 29.58
N THR A 188 2.57 -15.81 28.87
CA THR A 188 4.01 -15.63 29.16
C THR A 188 4.44 -14.19 28.91
N LEU A 189 4.00 -13.58 27.82
CA LEU A 189 4.28 -12.18 27.51
C LEU A 189 3.80 -11.25 28.62
N THR A 190 2.55 -11.42 29.08
CA THR A 190 1.98 -10.65 30.18
C THR A 190 2.77 -10.82 31.48
N HIS A 191 3.08 -12.06 31.83
CA HIS A 191 3.88 -12.36 33.02
C HIS A 191 5.27 -11.70 32.94
N ASN A 192 5.98 -11.92 31.82
CA ASN A 192 7.36 -11.47 31.67
C ASN A 192 7.48 -9.95 31.57
N ILE A 193 6.51 -9.25 30.97
CA ILE A 193 6.48 -7.78 30.98
C ILE A 193 6.36 -7.23 32.40
N ASN A 194 5.44 -7.76 33.21
CA ASN A 194 5.28 -7.34 34.61
C ASN A 194 6.53 -7.63 35.44
N GLN A 195 7.12 -8.83 35.28
CA GLN A 195 8.34 -9.22 35.99
C GLN A 195 9.56 -8.37 35.56
N ARG A 196 9.72 -8.11 34.25
CA ARG A 196 10.77 -7.23 33.73
C ARG A 196 10.63 -5.81 34.27
N ARG A 197 9.41 -5.26 34.21
CA ARG A 197 9.09 -3.91 34.70
C ARG A 197 9.37 -3.77 36.20
N ASN A 198 9.38 -4.88 36.94
CA ASN A 198 9.45 -4.95 38.40
C ASN A 198 8.33 -4.14 39.08
N ALA A 199 7.21 -4.00 38.37
CA ALA A 199 6.01 -3.31 38.82
C ALA A 199 4.86 -3.74 37.91
N LYS A 200 3.63 -3.65 38.43
CA LYS A 200 2.44 -3.84 37.61
C LYS A 200 2.34 -2.71 36.56
N ILE A 201 1.95 -3.06 35.34
CA ILE A 201 1.54 -2.06 34.34
C ILE A 201 0.27 -1.35 34.82
N ALA A 202 0.21 -0.04 34.64
CA ALA A 202 -0.93 0.77 35.03
C ALA A 202 -0.98 2.07 34.20
N LEU A 203 -2.19 2.55 33.93
CA LEU A 203 -2.46 3.83 33.27
C LEU A 203 -3.69 4.48 33.91
N ASN A 204 -3.61 5.79 34.10
CA ASN A 204 -4.73 6.66 34.47
C ASN A 204 -5.13 7.45 33.23
N VAL A 205 -6.30 7.14 32.67
CA VAL A 205 -6.88 7.80 31.50
C VAL A 205 -7.84 8.89 31.98
N PRO A 206 -7.69 10.16 31.58
CA PRO A 206 -8.58 11.20 32.08
C PRO A 206 -10.05 10.92 31.73
N ILE A 207 -10.92 10.98 32.73
CA ILE A 207 -12.36 10.78 32.53
C ILE A 207 -12.97 12.03 31.89
N PHE A 208 -13.97 11.84 31.03
CA PHE A 208 -14.82 12.95 30.58
C PHE A 208 -15.55 13.54 31.78
N ILE A 209 -15.47 14.85 31.98
CA ILE A 209 -16.19 15.53 33.08
C ILE A 209 -17.48 16.11 32.52
N ASP A 210 -18.57 15.35 32.62
CA ASP A 210 -19.93 15.80 32.31
C ASP A 210 -20.61 16.44 33.54
N LYS A 211 -21.81 16.99 33.35
CA LYS A 211 -22.56 17.81 34.31
C LYS A 211 -22.69 17.20 35.72
N ASN A 212 -22.91 15.89 35.80
CA ASN A 212 -23.11 15.14 37.04
C ASN A 212 -21.95 14.19 37.34
N THR A 213 -20.82 14.32 36.65
CA THR A 213 -19.63 13.52 36.97
C THR A 213 -19.11 13.93 38.35
N PRO A 214 -18.93 13.00 39.30
CA PRO A 214 -18.39 13.33 40.61
C PRO A 214 -17.05 14.04 40.50
N ARG A 215 -16.78 15.00 41.39
CA ARG A 215 -15.49 15.69 41.44
C ARG A 215 -14.97 15.81 42.88
N PRO A 216 -13.81 15.19 43.21
CA PRO A 216 -13.03 14.34 42.30
C PRO A 216 -13.80 13.07 41.93
N PHE A 217 -13.61 12.58 40.70
CA PHE A 217 -14.03 11.24 40.33
C PHE A 217 -13.04 10.23 40.93
N LEU A 218 -13.58 9.25 41.65
CA LEU A 218 -12.84 8.16 42.28
C LEU A 218 -13.57 6.85 41.99
N GLU A 219 -12.87 5.90 41.39
CA GLU A 219 -13.40 4.57 41.16
C GLU A 219 -13.44 3.75 42.44
N ASP A 220 -14.55 3.03 42.66
CA ASP A 220 -14.66 2.06 43.75
C ASP A 220 -14.19 0.68 43.28
N PHE A 221 -13.00 0.27 43.75
CA PHE A 221 -12.44 -1.05 43.44
C PHE A 221 -12.91 -2.17 44.37
N SER A 222 -13.65 -1.87 45.43
CA SER A 222 -14.18 -2.90 46.35
C SER A 222 -15.11 -3.87 45.63
N VAL A 223 -15.78 -3.42 44.57
CA VAL A 223 -16.63 -4.25 43.69
C VAL A 223 -15.86 -5.37 42.98
N TYR A 224 -14.54 -5.23 42.87
CA TYR A 224 -13.64 -6.24 42.29
C TYR A 224 -12.89 -7.06 43.35
N GLY A 225 -13.25 -6.91 44.64
CA GLY A 225 -12.62 -7.63 45.74
C GLY A 225 -11.28 -7.02 46.20
N ASP A 226 -11.02 -5.74 45.87
CA ASP A 226 -9.88 -5.00 46.43
C ASP A 226 -10.13 -4.65 47.90
N ASP A 227 -9.14 -4.90 48.76
CA ASP A 227 -9.15 -4.54 50.20
C ASP A 227 -8.59 -3.13 50.47
N GLY A 228 -8.57 -2.29 49.43
CA GLY A 228 -7.98 -0.96 49.42
C GLY A 228 -6.53 -0.93 48.94
N GLY A 229 -6.03 -1.99 48.30
CA GLY A 229 -4.71 -2.06 47.70
C GLY A 229 -4.57 -1.19 46.46
N ALA A 230 -5.62 -1.06 45.65
CA ALA A 230 -5.62 -0.23 44.44
C ALA A 230 -5.49 1.27 44.76
N HIS A 231 -6.21 1.75 45.78
CA HIS A 231 -6.17 3.14 46.24
C HIS A 231 -4.82 3.56 46.84
N LYS A 232 -4.05 2.60 47.36
CA LYS A 232 -2.74 2.85 47.97
C LYS A 232 -1.59 2.89 46.97
N THR A 233 -1.79 2.41 45.74
CA THR A 233 -0.67 2.08 44.83
C THR A 233 -0.59 2.91 43.55
N ALA A 234 -1.71 3.33 42.93
CA ALA A 234 -1.62 4.00 41.62
C ALA A 234 -2.82 4.84 41.15
N LEU A 235 -3.94 4.90 41.90
CA LEU A 235 -5.15 5.61 41.47
C LEU A 235 -4.98 7.13 41.54
N MET A 236 -5.41 7.82 40.47
CA MET A 236 -5.43 9.28 40.39
C MET A 236 -6.88 9.79 40.36
N GLU A 237 -7.15 10.91 41.04
CA GLU A 237 -8.42 11.62 40.93
C GLU A 237 -8.71 12.01 39.46
N ASP A 238 -9.99 12.04 39.08
CA ASP A 238 -10.44 12.45 37.74
C ASP A 238 -9.89 11.57 36.59
N ASN A 239 -9.59 10.29 36.88
CA ASN A 239 -9.07 9.33 35.91
C ASN A 239 -9.73 7.95 36.01
N ILE A 240 -9.82 7.27 34.87
CA ILE A 240 -10.16 5.87 34.68
C ILE A 240 -8.88 5.04 34.76
N TYR A 241 -8.87 4.01 35.59
CA TYR A 241 -7.70 3.17 35.85
C TYR A 241 -7.72 1.87 35.05
N LEU A 242 -6.61 1.60 34.36
CA LEU A 242 -6.36 0.40 33.55
C LEU A 242 -5.06 -0.25 34.00
N ASP A 243 -5.02 -1.58 34.13
CA ASP A 243 -3.93 -2.27 34.82
C ASP A 243 -3.58 -3.66 34.28
N ALA A 244 -3.98 -3.94 33.05
CA ALA A 244 -3.79 -5.25 32.43
C ALA A 244 -3.49 -5.12 30.93
N MET A 245 -2.59 -5.97 30.43
CA MET A 245 -2.20 -5.97 29.03
C MET A 245 -3.41 -6.19 28.11
N GLY A 246 -4.39 -7.00 28.54
CA GLY A 246 -5.64 -7.25 27.81
C GLY A 246 -6.58 -6.04 27.70
N LEU A 247 -6.41 -5.00 28.50
CA LEU A 247 -7.14 -3.74 28.30
C LEU A 247 -6.54 -2.90 27.17
N GLY A 248 -5.28 -3.16 26.78
CA GLY A 248 -4.66 -2.59 25.59
C GLY A 248 -4.72 -3.56 24.42
N MET A 249 -3.98 -4.66 24.49
CA MET A 249 -3.87 -5.69 23.43
C MET A 249 -5.18 -6.46 23.18
N GLY A 250 -6.20 -6.26 24.02
CA GLY A 250 -7.57 -6.71 23.74
C GLY A 250 -8.41 -5.71 22.95
N CYS A 251 -7.80 -4.63 22.45
CA CYS A 251 -8.37 -3.72 21.46
C CYS A 251 -8.08 -4.25 20.06
N CYS A 252 -8.96 -3.91 19.11
CA CYS A 252 -8.79 -4.23 17.70
C CYS A 252 -8.23 -3.06 16.88
N CYS A 253 -7.65 -3.36 15.72
CA CYS A 253 -7.18 -2.38 14.76
C CYS A 253 -7.32 -2.81 13.31
N LEU A 254 -7.04 -1.84 12.42
CA LEU A 254 -6.94 -2.04 10.99
C LEU A 254 -5.50 -1.78 10.57
N GLN A 255 -4.82 -2.79 10.03
CA GLN A 255 -3.43 -2.68 9.58
C GLN A 255 -3.35 -2.95 8.08
N VAL A 256 -2.36 -2.33 7.41
CA VAL A 256 -2.11 -2.59 5.98
C VAL A 256 -0.63 -2.82 5.76
N THR A 257 -0.29 -3.93 5.12
CA THR A 257 1.08 -4.25 4.73
C THR A 257 1.27 -4.11 3.23
N PHE A 258 2.39 -3.52 2.82
CA PHE A 258 2.79 -3.31 1.43
C PHE A 258 4.11 -4.00 1.16
N GLN A 259 4.21 -4.71 0.04
CA GLN A 259 5.47 -5.16 -0.53
C GLN A 259 6.00 -4.09 -1.50
N ALA A 260 7.23 -3.67 -1.28
CA ALA A 260 7.94 -2.72 -2.12
C ALA A 260 8.78 -3.46 -3.18
N GLN A 261 9.15 -2.77 -4.26
CA GLN A 261 9.98 -3.37 -5.32
C GLN A 261 11.43 -3.67 -4.88
N SER A 262 11.87 -3.02 -3.81
CA SER A 262 13.24 -3.06 -3.30
C SER A 262 13.28 -2.55 -1.86
N ILE A 263 14.43 -2.72 -1.19
CA ILE A 263 14.69 -2.11 0.11
C ILE A 263 14.64 -0.57 0.06
N ASP A 264 15.06 0.04 -1.05
CA ASP A 264 15.10 1.50 -1.21
C ASP A 264 13.67 2.07 -1.25
N GLU A 265 12.77 1.43 -2.02
CA GLU A 265 11.35 1.81 -2.02
C GLU A 265 10.70 1.54 -0.66
N ALA A 266 11.02 0.42 0.00
CA ALA A 266 10.48 0.13 1.32
C ALA A 266 10.85 1.21 2.34
N ARG A 267 12.13 1.64 2.36
CA ARG A 267 12.60 2.72 3.26
C ARG A 267 11.95 4.05 2.93
N PHE A 268 11.84 4.38 1.64
CA PHE A 268 11.16 5.58 1.19
C PHE A 268 9.68 5.60 1.62
N LEU A 269 8.95 4.51 1.39
CA LEU A 269 7.54 4.40 1.78
C LEU A 269 7.34 4.44 3.30
N TYR A 270 8.21 3.77 4.08
CA TYR A 270 8.20 3.86 5.54
C TYR A 270 8.28 5.33 5.99
N ASP A 271 9.20 6.09 5.38
CA ASP A 271 9.42 7.48 5.74
C ASP A 271 8.25 8.37 5.30
N GLN A 272 7.78 8.26 4.06
CA GLN A 272 6.70 9.10 3.55
C GLN A 272 5.35 8.84 4.24
N LEU A 273 5.12 7.62 4.73
CA LEU A 273 3.88 7.28 5.45
C LEU A 273 3.92 7.67 6.93
N THR A 274 5.10 7.84 7.53
CA THR A 274 5.24 8.19 8.95
C THR A 274 4.48 9.47 9.35
N PRO A 275 4.57 10.60 8.63
CA PRO A 275 3.79 11.80 8.93
C PRO A 275 2.26 11.61 8.86
N LEU A 276 1.79 10.59 8.15
CA LEU A 276 0.35 10.28 8.04
C LEU A 276 -0.16 9.47 9.23
N THR A 277 0.71 8.87 10.05
CA THR A 277 0.25 8.02 11.16
C THR A 277 -0.68 8.74 12.15
N PRO A 278 -0.34 9.94 12.67
CA PRO A 278 -1.25 10.67 13.55
C PRO A 278 -2.51 11.18 12.84
N ILE A 279 -2.41 11.54 11.56
CA ILE A 279 -3.53 12.04 10.75
C ILE A 279 -4.60 10.94 10.61
N MET A 280 -4.17 9.72 10.27
CA MET A 280 -5.06 8.58 10.13
C MET A 280 -5.59 8.09 11.47
N LEU A 281 -4.79 8.17 12.55
CA LEU A 281 -5.26 7.88 13.91
C LEU A 281 -6.43 8.79 14.30
N ALA A 282 -6.28 10.11 14.16
CA ALA A 282 -7.33 11.08 14.44
C ALA A 282 -8.57 10.90 13.53
N MET A 283 -8.36 10.61 12.25
CA MET A 283 -9.45 10.43 11.28
C MET A 283 -10.25 9.14 11.51
N SER A 284 -9.62 8.11 12.07
CA SER A 284 -10.24 6.80 12.33
C SER A 284 -10.75 6.63 13.76
N ALA A 285 -10.52 7.60 14.65
CA ALA A 285 -10.85 7.58 16.08
C ALA A 285 -12.15 6.80 16.42
N SER A 286 -12.03 5.74 17.24
CA SER A 286 -13.14 4.81 17.54
C SER A 286 -13.11 4.24 18.98
N SER A 287 -12.36 4.83 19.91
CA SER A 287 -12.20 4.31 21.29
C SER A 287 -12.46 5.37 22.38
N PRO A 288 -13.68 5.95 22.49
CA PRO A 288 -14.00 7.01 23.46
C PRO A 288 -14.42 6.51 24.85
N ILE A 289 -14.72 5.22 25.00
CA ILE A 289 -15.26 4.62 26.22
C ILE A 289 -14.27 3.56 26.71
N TRP A 290 -13.92 3.64 27.99
CA TRP A 290 -12.98 2.72 28.65
C TRP A 290 -13.57 2.29 29.98
N ARG A 291 -13.55 0.98 30.26
CA ARG A 291 -13.95 0.46 31.58
C ARG A 291 -15.35 0.89 32.04
N GLY A 292 -16.26 1.15 31.09
CA GLY A 292 -17.62 1.63 31.34
C GLY A 292 -17.73 3.14 31.60
N TYR A 293 -16.73 3.93 31.23
CA TYR A 293 -16.73 5.39 31.39
C TYR A 293 -16.36 6.10 30.09
N LEU A 294 -16.97 7.26 29.83
CA LEU A 294 -16.50 8.18 28.79
C LEU A 294 -15.15 8.77 29.19
N ALA A 295 -14.15 8.72 28.31
CA ALA A 295 -12.81 9.28 28.54
C ALA A 295 -12.63 10.65 27.84
N GLU A 296 -11.55 11.38 28.11
CA GLU A 296 -11.12 12.57 27.34
C GLU A 296 -10.22 12.24 26.12
N ILE A 297 -10.11 10.95 25.78
CA ILE A 297 -9.42 10.47 24.58
C ILE A 297 -10.38 9.73 23.65
N ASP A 298 -10.11 9.74 22.35
CA ASP A 298 -10.92 9.09 21.31
C ASP A 298 -10.22 7.90 20.61
N CYS A 299 -8.95 7.63 20.95
CA CYS A 299 -8.13 6.61 20.31
C CYS A 299 -7.49 5.66 21.33
N ARG A 300 -7.15 4.44 20.90
CA ARG A 300 -6.58 3.38 21.75
C ARG A 300 -5.07 3.47 21.97
N TRP A 301 -4.38 4.31 21.20
CA TRP A 301 -2.95 4.17 21.00
C TRP A 301 -2.13 4.40 22.28
N ASN A 302 -2.50 5.37 23.13
CA ASN A 302 -1.79 5.62 24.39
C ASN A 302 -2.07 4.52 25.42
N VAL A 303 -3.25 3.89 25.37
CA VAL A 303 -3.57 2.72 26.19
C VAL A 303 -2.70 1.54 25.77
N LEU A 304 -2.59 1.25 24.46
CA LEU A 304 -1.69 0.20 23.94
C LEU A 304 -0.23 0.42 24.36
N CYS A 305 0.27 1.66 24.23
CA CYS A 305 1.61 2.05 24.67
C CYS A 305 1.86 1.67 26.14
N ALA A 306 0.93 2.02 27.03
CA ALA A 306 1.07 1.83 28.47
C ALA A 306 0.86 0.37 28.91
N MET A 307 -0.11 -0.32 28.31
CA MET A 307 -0.47 -1.70 28.65
C MET A 307 0.55 -2.74 28.14
N SER A 308 1.57 -2.31 27.40
CA SER A 308 2.70 -3.15 26.94
C SER A 308 4.06 -2.58 27.33
N ASP A 309 4.09 -1.60 28.25
CA ASP A 309 5.32 -0.91 28.66
C ASP A 309 6.08 -1.75 29.70
N ASP A 310 7.18 -2.35 29.29
CA ASP A 310 8.03 -3.18 30.13
C ASP A 310 9.15 -2.40 30.83
N ARG A 311 9.23 -1.08 30.65
CA ARG A 311 10.33 -0.27 31.17
C ARG A 311 10.36 -0.20 32.69
N THR A 312 11.52 -0.46 33.28
CA THR A 312 11.77 -0.31 34.72
C THR A 312 11.67 1.15 35.17
N ALA A 313 11.70 1.39 36.49
CA ALA A 313 11.77 2.75 37.05
C ALA A 313 13.06 3.48 36.62
N GLU A 314 14.19 2.76 36.49
CA GLU A 314 15.43 3.30 35.95
C GLU A 314 15.28 3.68 34.47
N GLU A 315 14.76 2.79 33.62
CA GLU A 315 14.62 3.09 32.19
C GLU A 315 13.70 4.29 31.94
N ARG A 316 12.64 4.46 32.76
CA ARG A 316 11.71 5.61 32.72
C ARG A 316 12.27 6.89 33.35
N GLY A 317 13.43 6.82 34.01
CA GLY A 317 14.08 7.98 34.64
C GLY A 317 13.55 8.37 36.02
N PHE A 318 12.70 7.55 36.64
CA PHE A 318 12.22 7.76 38.01
C PHE A 318 13.28 7.43 39.07
N GLU A 319 14.21 6.53 38.75
CA GLU A 319 15.34 6.15 39.61
C GLU A 319 16.69 6.32 38.88
N PRO A 320 17.82 6.50 39.59
CA PRO A 320 19.15 6.55 38.97
C PRO A 320 19.47 5.27 38.17
N LEU A 321 20.10 5.41 37.00
CA LEU A 321 20.50 4.26 36.18
C LEU A 321 21.69 3.52 36.85
N LYS A 322 21.45 2.32 37.37
CA LYS A 322 22.42 1.50 38.10
C LYS A 322 22.48 0.07 37.59
N HIS A 323 21.33 -0.52 37.30
CA HIS A 323 21.21 -1.92 36.90
C HIS A 323 20.87 -2.08 35.43
N GLU A 324 20.13 -1.11 34.86
CA GLU A 324 19.75 -1.12 33.46
C GLU A 324 20.78 -0.43 32.57
N ARG A 325 20.71 -0.71 31.27
CA ARG A 325 21.70 -0.25 30.28
C ARG A 325 21.42 1.16 29.76
N PHE A 326 20.15 1.55 29.70
CA PHE A 326 19.71 2.75 28.99
C PHE A 326 18.59 3.47 29.74
N ARG A 327 18.53 4.80 29.58
CA ARG A 327 17.29 5.58 29.77
C ARG A 327 16.50 5.46 28.47
N ILE A 328 15.22 5.09 28.53
CA ILE A 328 14.41 4.84 27.33
C ILE A 328 13.14 5.70 27.35
N PRO A 329 12.99 6.68 26.44
CA PRO A 329 11.94 7.68 26.51
C PRO A 329 10.54 7.12 26.19
N LYS A 330 10.45 6.12 25.31
CA LYS A 330 9.18 5.53 24.86
C LYS A 330 9.05 4.06 25.24
N SER A 331 7.82 3.61 25.42
CA SER A 331 7.49 2.18 25.51
C SER A 331 7.93 1.45 24.22
N ARG A 332 8.12 0.14 24.28
CA ARG A 332 8.36 -0.68 23.08
C ARG A 332 7.16 -0.72 22.13
N TYR A 333 5.98 -0.39 22.64
CA TYR A 333 4.83 0.00 21.84
C TYR A 333 4.78 1.53 21.83
N SER A 334 5.06 2.18 20.69
CA SER A 334 5.05 3.66 20.57
C SER A 334 5.02 4.13 19.12
N SER A 335 4.94 5.44 18.87
CA SER A 335 5.27 6.00 17.55
C SER A 335 6.69 5.64 17.13
N VAL A 336 6.97 5.72 15.83
CA VAL A 336 8.33 5.54 15.28
C VAL A 336 9.33 6.52 15.89
N ASP A 337 10.59 6.09 15.96
CA ASP A 337 11.69 6.87 16.55
C ASP A 337 12.60 7.54 15.51
N CYS A 338 12.65 7.01 14.29
CA CYS A 338 13.33 7.66 13.18
C CYS A 338 12.79 7.26 11.82
N TYR A 339 13.02 8.15 10.87
CA TYR A 339 13.11 7.82 9.46
C TYR A 339 14.32 6.93 9.18
N ILE A 340 14.19 6.11 8.15
CA ILE A 340 15.13 5.06 7.80
C ILE A 340 15.78 5.24 6.43
N SER A 341 15.48 6.28 5.64
CA SER A 341 16.19 6.60 4.39
C SER A 341 17.31 7.63 4.60
N PRO A 342 18.44 7.54 3.87
CA PRO A 342 19.56 8.49 3.99
C PRO A 342 19.15 9.95 3.77
N GLU A 343 18.27 10.21 2.81
CA GLU A 343 17.78 11.55 2.45
C GLU A 343 16.93 12.20 3.55
N SER A 344 16.35 11.37 4.42
CA SER A 344 15.45 11.79 5.50
C SER A 344 16.21 12.19 6.78
N THR A 345 17.53 12.00 6.83
CA THR A 345 18.36 12.19 8.05
C THR A 345 18.14 13.55 8.72
N LYS A 346 17.95 14.62 7.95
CA LYS A 346 17.75 15.97 8.50
C LYS A 346 16.47 16.14 9.33
N TYR A 347 15.52 15.21 9.21
CA TYR A 347 14.26 15.21 9.97
C TYR A 347 14.30 14.29 11.19
N ASN A 348 15.39 13.54 11.40
CA ASN A 348 15.61 12.78 12.63
C ASN A 348 16.20 13.72 13.69
N ASP A 349 15.34 14.50 14.33
CA ASP A 349 15.70 15.62 15.22
C ASP A 349 15.60 15.29 16.72
N ILE A 350 15.31 14.04 17.06
CA ILE A 350 15.30 13.55 18.44
C ILE A 350 16.56 12.72 18.73
N ASP A 351 16.99 12.69 19.99
CA ASP A 351 18.08 11.81 20.41
C ASP A 351 17.58 10.36 20.47
N ILE A 352 18.30 9.47 19.77
CA ILE A 352 17.90 8.06 19.63
C ILE A 352 18.84 7.20 20.43
N VAL A 353 18.27 6.65 21.50
CA VAL A 353 18.91 5.64 22.33
C VAL A 353 19.22 4.42 21.47
N LYS A 354 20.50 4.05 21.37
CA LYS A 354 20.95 2.92 20.56
C LYS A 354 22.08 2.18 21.26
N ASP A 355 22.14 0.88 21.02
CA ASP A 355 23.28 0.07 21.44
C ASP A 355 24.45 0.32 20.48
N MET A 356 25.49 0.99 20.96
CA MET A 356 26.64 1.37 20.12
C MET A 356 27.41 0.15 19.59
N ASN A 357 27.47 -0.96 20.32
CA ASN A 357 28.13 -2.17 19.84
C ASN A 357 27.36 -2.78 18.67
N VAL A 358 26.02 -2.80 18.76
CA VAL A 358 25.15 -3.25 17.66
C VAL A 358 25.27 -2.31 16.48
N PHE A 359 25.21 -0.99 16.72
CA PHE A 359 25.35 0.03 15.70
C PHE A 359 26.66 -0.13 14.91
N GLU A 360 27.81 -0.18 15.60
CA GLU A 360 29.12 -0.36 14.98
C GLU A 360 29.22 -1.68 14.21
N LYS A 361 28.67 -2.78 14.76
CA LYS A 361 28.62 -4.08 14.07
C LYS A 361 27.85 -3.98 12.74
N LEU A 362 26.71 -3.28 12.71
CA LEU A 362 25.91 -3.09 11.50
C LEU A 362 26.66 -2.24 10.46
N ILE A 363 27.28 -1.13 10.89
CA ILE A 363 28.12 -0.28 10.02
C ILE A 363 29.28 -1.07 9.40
N ASN A 364 30.01 -1.83 10.21
CA ASN A 364 31.15 -2.65 9.76
C ASN A 364 30.73 -3.75 8.77
N ASN A 365 29.44 -4.09 8.72
CA ASN A 365 28.87 -5.06 7.79
C ASN A 365 28.20 -4.41 6.56
N GLY A 366 28.44 -3.11 6.33
CA GLY A 366 28.02 -2.41 5.11
C GLY A 366 26.58 -1.90 5.12
N ILE A 367 25.93 -1.86 6.29
CA ILE A 367 24.61 -1.24 6.45
C ILE A 367 24.83 0.26 6.70
N ASP A 368 24.09 1.11 6.00
CA ASP A 368 24.25 2.56 6.13
C ASP A 368 23.82 3.10 7.50
N HIS A 369 24.28 4.30 7.82
CA HIS A 369 24.08 4.94 9.12
C HIS A 369 22.63 4.95 9.61
N VAL A 370 21.68 5.31 8.74
CA VAL A 370 20.29 5.54 9.17
C VAL A 370 19.60 4.22 9.47
N LEU A 371 19.78 3.22 8.59
CA LEU A 371 19.23 1.88 8.82
C LEU A 371 19.92 1.18 10.01
N ALA A 372 21.23 1.35 10.17
CA ALA A 372 21.98 0.83 11.30
C ALA A 372 21.50 1.45 12.63
N GLN A 373 21.20 2.75 12.65
CA GLN A 373 20.66 3.45 13.81
C GLN A 373 19.28 2.91 14.20
N HIS A 374 18.38 2.74 13.22
CA HIS A 374 17.06 2.17 13.45
C HIS A 374 17.14 0.77 14.05
N MET A 375 17.95 -0.11 13.46
CA MET A 375 18.12 -1.49 13.97
C MET A 375 18.78 -1.50 15.35
N ALA A 376 19.82 -0.70 15.58
CA ALA A 376 20.45 -0.60 16.89
C ALA A 376 19.51 -0.04 17.98
N HIS A 377 18.53 0.78 17.62
CA HIS A 377 17.47 1.23 18.52
C HIS A 377 16.51 0.09 18.88
N LEU A 378 16.01 -0.69 17.91
CA LEU A 378 15.12 -1.82 18.20
C LEU A 378 15.76 -2.84 19.17
N PHE A 379 17.07 -3.04 19.03
CA PHE A 379 17.87 -3.97 19.83
C PHE A 379 18.33 -3.42 21.20
N ILE A 380 17.88 -2.24 21.64
CA ILE A 380 18.03 -1.83 23.04
C ILE A 380 17.10 -2.64 23.97
N ARG A 381 16.04 -3.23 23.41
CA ARG A 381 15.03 -3.98 24.16
C ARG A 381 15.51 -5.38 24.50
N ASP A 382 15.01 -5.90 25.62
CA ASP A 382 15.10 -7.33 25.91
C ASP A 382 14.01 -8.11 25.16
N THR A 383 14.32 -9.37 24.88
CA THR A 383 13.28 -10.35 24.56
C THR A 383 12.39 -10.56 25.80
N VAL A 384 11.08 -10.51 25.59
CA VAL A 384 10.07 -10.74 26.64
C VAL A 384 9.30 -12.03 26.44
N ILE A 385 9.51 -12.71 25.31
CA ILE A 385 8.93 -14.00 25.02
C ILE A 385 9.97 -14.87 24.31
N LEU A 386 10.38 -15.96 24.95
CA LEU A 386 11.35 -16.89 24.39
C LEU A 386 10.89 -18.33 24.68
N PHE A 387 11.03 -19.20 23.70
CA PHE A 387 10.76 -20.63 23.84
C PHE A 387 12.08 -21.38 23.93
N GLU A 388 12.14 -22.43 24.75
CA GLU A 388 13.38 -23.21 24.96
C GLU A 388 13.92 -23.81 23.65
N GLU A 389 13.02 -24.28 22.80
CA GLU A 389 13.31 -24.84 21.48
C GLU A 389 13.98 -23.79 20.57
N ASN A 390 13.62 -22.52 20.75
CA ASN A 390 14.13 -21.41 19.98
C ASN A 390 15.56 -21.00 20.39
N LEU A 391 16.16 -21.64 21.41
CA LEU A 391 17.56 -21.40 21.78
C LEU A 391 18.54 -22.07 20.80
N ARG A 392 18.12 -23.11 20.05
CA ARG A 392 19.00 -24.01 19.30
C ARG A 392 19.01 -23.82 17.77
N PHE A 393 18.50 -22.70 17.26
CA PHE A 393 18.41 -22.46 15.80
C PHE A 393 19.76 -22.35 15.08
N ASP A 394 19.74 -22.50 13.76
CA ASP A 394 20.88 -22.26 12.87
C ASP A 394 20.79 -20.81 12.36
N ASP A 395 21.68 -19.93 12.86
CA ASP A 395 21.68 -18.50 12.53
C ASP A 395 21.88 -18.21 11.04
N THR A 396 22.31 -19.20 10.25
CA THR A 396 22.47 -19.06 8.80
C THR A 396 21.18 -19.34 8.01
N LYS A 397 20.16 -19.94 8.65
CA LYS A 397 18.93 -20.40 7.97
C LYS A 397 17.63 -19.92 8.59
N ASP A 398 17.70 -19.35 9.79
CA ASP A 398 16.55 -18.98 10.60
C ASP A 398 16.63 -17.49 10.99
N ALA A 399 15.48 -16.86 11.27
CA ALA A 399 15.39 -15.43 11.62
C ALA A 399 14.66 -15.20 12.95
N ASP A 400 14.47 -16.25 13.74
CA ASP A 400 13.62 -16.25 14.93
C ASP A 400 14.13 -15.30 16.01
N HIS A 401 15.44 -15.13 16.19
CA HIS A 401 15.99 -14.18 17.18
C HIS A 401 15.84 -12.73 16.72
N PHE A 402 15.98 -12.47 15.42
CA PHE A 402 15.65 -11.17 14.84
C PHE A 402 14.15 -10.87 15.03
N GLU A 403 13.27 -11.78 14.62
CA GLU A 403 11.82 -11.61 14.72
C GLU A 403 11.35 -11.52 16.17
N ASN A 404 12.06 -12.14 17.12
CA ASN A 404 11.75 -12.00 18.54
C ASN A 404 11.77 -10.53 19.00
N ILE A 405 12.80 -9.80 18.60
CA ILE A 405 12.96 -8.38 18.92
C ILE A 405 12.09 -7.52 17.99
N ASN A 406 12.12 -7.77 16.68
CA ASN A 406 11.39 -6.96 15.69
C ASN A 406 9.87 -7.02 15.89
N SER A 407 9.30 -8.22 16.12
CA SER A 407 7.86 -8.40 16.30
C SER A 407 7.32 -7.87 17.63
N THR A 408 8.18 -7.64 18.61
CA THR A 408 7.84 -7.09 19.93
C THR A 408 8.26 -5.62 20.11
N ASN A 409 8.72 -4.98 19.04
CA ASN A 409 8.69 -3.52 18.92
C ASN A 409 7.46 -3.17 18.06
N TRP A 410 6.45 -2.59 18.69
CA TRP A 410 5.16 -2.29 18.07
C TRP A 410 5.08 -0.80 17.76
N GLN A 411 5.57 -0.42 16.59
CA GLN A 411 5.60 0.97 16.16
C GLN A 411 4.40 1.37 15.29
N SER A 412 4.21 2.66 15.02
CA SER A 412 3.16 3.16 14.11
C SER A 412 3.41 2.80 12.64
N MET A 413 4.68 2.69 12.26
CA MET A 413 5.13 2.01 11.05
C MET A 413 6.03 0.85 11.43
N ARG A 414 6.05 -0.21 10.62
CA ARG A 414 7.04 -1.29 10.78
C ARG A 414 7.74 -1.58 9.47
N PHE A 415 9.07 -1.61 9.51
CA PHE A 415 9.91 -2.11 8.42
C PHE A 415 10.06 -3.63 8.58
N LYS A 416 9.73 -4.38 7.53
CA LYS A 416 9.63 -5.84 7.58
C LYS A 416 10.60 -6.44 6.57
N PRO A 417 11.76 -6.96 7.02
CA PRO A 417 12.64 -7.71 6.16
C PRO A 417 11.95 -8.93 5.52
N PRO A 418 12.45 -9.42 4.38
CA PRO A 418 11.98 -10.65 3.76
C PRO A 418 12.06 -11.83 4.72
N PRO A 419 11.00 -12.66 4.86
CA PRO A 419 11.09 -13.92 5.58
C PRO A 419 12.09 -14.86 4.90
N VAL A 420 12.85 -15.60 5.70
CA VAL A 420 13.77 -16.61 5.17
C VAL A 420 12.97 -17.71 4.47
N ARG A 421 13.48 -18.23 3.34
CA ARG A 421 12.87 -19.30 2.54
C ARG A 421 11.50 -18.96 1.95
N SER A 422 11.24 -17.69 1.68
CA SER A 422 10.04 -17.23 0.95
C SER A 422 10.42 -16.39 -0.27
N ASP A 423 9.46 -16.22 -1.18
CA ASP A 423 9.51 -15.30 -2.31
C ASP A 423 9.05 -13.87 -1.92
N ILE A 424 8.60 -13.67 -0.68
CA ILE A 424 8.13 -12.38 -0.17
C ILE A 424 9.29 -11.38 -0.08
N GLY A 425 9.06 -10.16 -0.59
CA GLY A 425 10.03 -9.07 -0.66
C GLY A 425 10.12 -8.21 0.61
N TRP A 426 10.79 -7.06 0.48
CA TRP A 426 10.86 -6.04 1.53
C TRP A 426 9.50 -5.39 1.71
N ARG A 427 9.05 -5.26 2.96
CA ARG A 427 7.70 -4.77 3.26
C ARG A 427 7.69 -3.63 4.26
N VAL A 428 6.62 -2.85 4.22
CA VAL A 428 6.28 -1.88 5.26
C VAL A 428 4.84 -2.10 5.71
N GLU A 429 4.57 -1.84 6.98
CA GLU A 429 3.25 -2.05 7.58
C GLU A 429 2.80 -0.76 8.27
N PHE A 430 1.60 -0.29 7.89
CA PHE A 430 0.93 0.90 8.43
C PHE A 430 -0.07 0.45 9.50
N ARG A 431 0.18 0.84 10.76
CA ARG A 431 -0.46 0.25 11.96
C ARG A 431 -1.37 1.15 12.82
N PRO A 432 -1.45 2.49 12.67
CA PRO A 432 -2.12 3.34 13.66
C PRO A 432 -3.65 3.26 13.59
N THR A 433 -4.22 2.87 12.45
CA THR A 433 -5.65 3.00 12.16
C THR A 433 -6.51 2.25 13.16
N GLU A 434 -7.50 2.94 13.72
CA GLU A 434 -8.57 2.35 14.53
C GLU A 434 -9.48 1.49 13.64
N LEU A 435 -10.06 0.44 14.21
CA LEU A 435 -11.01 -0.38 13.49
C LEU A 435 -12.38 0.30 13.43
N GLN A 436 -13.02 0.25 12.26
CA GLN A 436 -14.32 0.88 12.01
C GLN A 436 -15.47 -0.12 12.07
N MET A 437 -16.68 0.39 12.31
CA MET A 437 -17.90 -0.41 12.54
C MET A 437 -18.33 -1.23 11.32
N THR A 438 -18.06 -0.74 10.11
CA THR A 438 -18.50 -1.38 8.86
C THR A 438 -17.33 -1.77 7.96
N ASP A 439 -17.52 -2.82 7.15
CA ASP A 439 -16.52 -3.23 6.13
C ASP A 439 -16.26 -2.11 5.14
N PHE A 440 -17.29 -1.32 4.81
CA PHE A 440 -17.20 -0.19 3.89
C PHE A 440 -16.22 0.87 4.39
N GLU A 441 -16.30 1.25 5.68
CA GLU A 441 -15.37 2.22 6.26
C GLU A 441 -13.94 1.67 6.32
N ASN A 442 -13.78 0.41 6.72
CA ASN A 442 -12.47 -0.24 6.78
C ASN A 442 -11.85 -0.31 5.38
N ALA A 443 -12.60 -0.77 4.38
CA ALA A 443 -12.15 -0.83 2.99
C ALA A 443 -11.83 0.56 2.42
N ALA A 444 -12.58 1.60 2.80
CA ALA A 444 -12.32 2.97 2.37
C ALA A 444 -10.99 3.51 2.92
N LEU A 445 -10.70 3.27 4.22
CA LEU A 445 -9.44 3.68 4.84
C LEU A 445 -8.24 2.95 4.23
N VAL A 446 -8.35 1.63 4.02
CA VAL A 446 -7.31 0.84 3.35
C VAL A 446 -7.08 1.33 1.92
N THR A 447 -8.15 1.47 1.15
CA THR A 447 -8.08 1.91 -0.26
C THR A 447 -7.44 3.29 -0.37
N PHE A 448 -7.79 4.23 0.51
CA PHE A 448 -7.20 5.56 0.51
C PHE A 448 -5.69 5.51 0.75
N ILE A 449 -5.22 4.75 1.74
CA ILE A 449 -3.78 4.64 2.01
C ILE A 449 -3.05 3.97 0.86
N VAL A 450 -3.59 2.87 0.30
CA VAL A 450 -2.96 2.18 -0.84
C VAL A 450 -2.85 3.13 -2.03
N LEU A 451 -3.92 3.82 -2.43
CA LEU A 451 -3.90 4.80 -3.51
C LEU A 451 -2.93 5.94 -3.24
N LEU A 452 -2.86 6.42 -2.00
CA LEU A 452 -1.93 7.48 -1.61
C LEU A 452 -0.48 7.03 -1.72
N THR A 453 -0.14 5.77 -1.37
CA THR A 453 1.22 5.26 -1.62
C THR A 453 1.56 5.32 -3.11
N ARG A 454 0.61 5.00 -3.98
CA ARG A 454 0.83 5.01 -5.43
C ARG A 454 1.01 6.41 -5.97
N ALA A 455 0.22 7.36 -5.49
CA ALA A 455 0.38 8.77 -5.81
C ALA A 455 1.72 9.33 -5.30
N ILE A 456 2.11 9.00 -4.06
CA ILE A 456 3.42 9.39 -3.48
C ILE A 456 4.57 8.91 -4.37
N MET A 457 4.54 7.65 -4.79
CA MET A 457 5.56 7.08 -5.66
C MET A 457 5.55 7.68 -7.07
N THR A 458 4.36 7.80 -7.67
CA THR A 458 4.20 8.29 -9.05
C THR A 458 4.66 9.72 -9.21
N TYR A 459 4.33 10.57 -8.23
CA TYR A 459 4.68 11.98 -8.26
C TYR A 459 5.96 12.30 -7.49
N ASN A 460 6.60 11.32 -6.84
CA ASN A 460 7.77 11.53 -6.00
C ASN A 460 7.52 12.65 -4.95
N LEU A 461 6.45 12.48 -4.17
CA LEU A 461 6.04 13.45 -3.15
C LEU A 461 6.95 13.38 -1.93
N ASN A 462 7.08 14.50 -1.23
CA ASN A 462 7.75 14.60 0.05
C ASN A 462 6.75 15.03 1.12
N LEU A 463 6.49 14.19 2.12
CA LEU A 463 5.61 14.46 3.26
C LEU A 463 6.39 14.70 4.56
N LEU A 464 7.72 14.54 4.53
CA LEU A 464 8.56 14.49 5.73
C LEU A 464 8.48 15.81 6.52
N ILE A 465 8.37 15.63 7.84
CA ILE A 465 8.49 16.66 8.88
C ILE A 465 9.41 16.11 9.99
N PRO A 466 10.01 16.96 10.84
CA PRO A 466 10.78 16.49 11.99
C PRO A 466 10.04 15.45 12.84
N ILE A 467 10.73 14.39 13.31
CA ILE A 467 10.14 13.30 14.10
C ILE A 467 9.52 13.83 15.40
N SER A 468 10.11 14.84 16.03
CA SER A 468 9.55 15.48 17.22
C SER A 468 8.11 15.99 16.99
N LEU A 469 7.81 16.49 15.79
CA LEU A 469 6.48 16.96 15.41
C LEU A 469 5.52 15.81 15.07
N VAL A 470 6.05 14.69 14.56
CA VAL A 470 5.25 13.45 14.40
C VAL A 470 4.82 12.94 15.78
N ASP A 471 5.72 12.94 16.76
CA ASP A 471 5.41 12.56 18.14
C ASP A 471 4.38 13.50 18.79
N GLU A 472 4.52 14.81 18.61
CA GLU A 472 3.52 15.79 19.06
C GLU A 472 2.15 15.53 18.42
N ASN A 473 2.13 15.34 17.11
CA ASN A 473 0.91 15.00 16.37
C ASN A 473 0.27 13.70 16.87
N MET A 474 1.07 12.69 17.25
CA MET A 474 0.55 11.44 17.82
C MET A 474 -0.14 11.65 19.17
N GLN A 475 0.28 12.65 19.96
CA GLN A 475 -0.44 13.04 21.18
C GLN A 475 -1.70 13.85 20.87
N LEU A 476 -1.64 14.77 19.91
CA LEU A 476 -2.81 15.55 19.47
C LEU A 476 -3.92 14.64 18.93
N ALA A 477 -3.57 13.59 18.19
CA ALA A 477 -4.50 12.66 17.58
C ALA A 477 -5.39 11.89 18.57
N GLN A 478 -4.93 11.74 19.81
CA GLN A 478 -5.66 11.00 20.85
C GLN A 478 -6.78 11.82 21.46
N GLN A 479 -6.63 13.15 21.44
CA GLN A 479 -7.50 14.05 22.20
C GLN A 479 -8.94 13.94 21.71
N ARG A 480 -9.88 14.13 22.63
CA ARG A 480 -11.31 14.14 22.29
C ARG A 480 -11.59 15.13 21.16
N ASP A 481 -12.23 14.60 20.13
CA ASP A 481 -12.63 15.30 18.92
C ASP A 481 -11.44 15.97 18.18
N ALA A 482 -10.29 15.29 18.17
CA ALA A 482 -9.07 15.81 17.55
C ALA A 482 -9.26 16.18 16.07
N LEU A 483 -10.05 15.40 15.33
CA LEU A 483 -10.35 15.64 13.91
C LEU A 483 -10.85 17.07 13.67
N ARG A 484 -11.80 17.55 14.51
CA ARG A 484 -12.45 18.85 14.33
C ARG A 484 -11.79 19.97 15.13
N ARG A 485 -11.14 19.65 16.26
CA ARG A 485 -10.64 20.64 17.22
C ARG A 485 -9.16 20.94 17.09
N GLN A 486 -8.37 19.99 16.59
CA GLN A 486 -6.91 20.11 16.58
C GLN A 486 -6.36 20.50 15.21
N LYS A 487 -5.14 21.03 15.23
CA LYS A 487 -4.31 21.24 14.05
C LYS A 487 -3.05 20.41 14.19
N PHE A 488 -2.63 19.77 13.12
CA PHE A 488 -1.49 18.89 13.06
C PHE A 488 -0.38 19.57 12.27
N HIS A 489 0.86 19.42 12.72
CA HIS A 489 2.02 19.85 11.95
C HIS A 489 2.09 19.05 10.66
N PHE A 490 2.04 19.73 9.52
CA PHE A 490 2.09 19.09 8.22
C PHE A 490 2.90 19.92 7.23
N ARG A 491 3.47 19.27 6.23
CA ARG A 491 4.35 19.94 5.26
C ARG A 491 3.60 20.97 4.42
N LYS A 492 4.19 22.16 4.22
CA LYS A 492 3.57 23.26 3.44
C LYS A 492 3.46 22.94 1.95
N SER A 493 4.46 22.26 1.39
CA SER A 493 4.51 21.87 -0.02
C SER A 493 4.99 20.44 -0.15
N LEU A 494 4.24 19.64 -0.92
CA LEU A 494 4.53 18.24 -1.19
C LEU A 494 5.44 18.05 -2.42
N SER A 495 5.64 19.14 -3.18
CA SER A 495 6.40 19.16 -4.43
C SER A 495 7.89 18.91 -4.20
N THR A 496 8.49 18.13 -5.09
CA THR A 496 9.95 17.96 -5.20
C THR A 496 10.45 18.59 -6.51
N LYS A 497 11.76 18.68 -6.75
CA LYS A 497 12.28 19.16 -8.05
C LYS A 497 11.81 18.33 -9.26
N LYS A 498 11.14 17.20 -9.03
CA LYS A 498 10.64 16.25 -10.03
C LYS A 498 9.10 16.22 -10.13
N THR A 499 8.36 16.95 -9.29
CA THR A 499 6.88 16.99 -9.36
C THR A 499 6.39 17.91 -10.48
N PRO A 500 5.26 17.58 -11.16
CA PRO A 500 4.61 18.48 -12.10
C PRO A 500 4.21 19.82 -11.47
N ASP A 501 4.31 20.91 -12.23
CA ASP A 501 3.99 22.28 -11.79
C ASP A 501 2.54 22.45 -11.30
N THR A 502 1.63 21.56 -11.69
CA THR A 502 0.21 21.54 -11.29
C THR A 502 -0.02 21.35 -9.79
N PHE A 503 0.96 20.79 -9.05
CA PHE A 503 0.89 20.62 -7.59
C PHE A 503 1.56 21.74 -6.80
N CYS A 504 2.25 22.66 -7.49
CA CYS A 504 2.76 23.89 -6.89
C CYS A 504 1.57 24.84 -6.76
N SER A 505 1.15 25.15 -5.52
CA SER A 505 0.05 26.07 -5.28
C SER A 505 0.25 27.38 -6.06
N ALA A 506 -0.79 27.83 -6.76
CA ALA A 506 -0.79 29.01 -7.64
C ALA A 506 -0.64 30.36 -6.90
N SER A 507 -0.15 30.36 -5.65
CA SER A 507 -0.06 31.54 -4.80
C SER A 507 1.23 31.61 -3.98
N VAL A 508 2.34 31.08 -4.50
CA VAL A 508 3.67 31.49 -4.04
C VAL A 508 4.33 32.31 -5.14
N GLN A 509 3.78 33.50 -5.41
CA GLN A 509 4.65 34.63 -5.73
C GLN A 509 5.43 34.89 -4.43
N THR A 510 6.60 34.26 -4.28
CA THR A 510 7.55 34.68 -3.25
C THR A 510 7.91 36.13 -3.56
N ASP A 511 7.36 37.04 -2.77
CA ASP A 511 8.07 38.27 -2.42
C ASP A 511 9.44 37.82 -1.90
N THR A 512 10.49 38.01 -2.70
CA THR A 512 11.87 37.57 -2.44
C THR A 512 12.50 38.25 -1.21
N SER A 513 11.70 38.98 -0.43
CA SER A 513 12.10 39.76 0.73
C SER A 513 11.85 39.08 2.09
N LYS A 514 11.20 37.90 2.15
CA LYS A 514 11.08 37.11 3.40
C LYS A 514 11.40 35.62 3.17
N LYS A 515 12.58 35.18 3.61
CA LYS A 515 12.89 33.74 3.75
C LYS A 515 12.01 33.17 4.86
N ASP A 516 10.94 32.49 4.50
CA ASP A 516 10.19 31.66 5.44
C ASP A 516 10.96 30.33 5.58
N ASP A 517 11.78 30.22 6.63
CA ASP A 517 12.70 29.08 6.85
C ASP A 517 11.98 27.77 7.26
N CYS A 518 10.67 27.80 7.53
CA CYS A 518 9.93 26.64 8.06
C CYS A 518 9.19 25.84 6.96
N GLU A 519 9.57 24.57 6.75
CA GLU A 519 9.01 23.67 5.72
C GLU A 519 7.60 23.11 6.04
N HIS A 520 7.08 23.33 7.25
CA HIS A 520 5.81 22.78 7.75
C HIS A 520 4.96 23.86 8.44
N ARG A 521 3.66 23.60 8.62
CA ARG A 521 2.74 24.45 9.38
C ARG A 521 1.63 23.62 10.05
N PRO A 522 0.98 24.12 11.11
CA PRO A 522 -0.23 23.51 11.63
C PRO A 522 -1.38 23.60 10.60
N MET A 523 -2.05 22.48 10.37
CA MET A 523 -3.21 22.35 9.47
C MET A 523 -4.28 21.47 10.12
N THR A 524 -5.56 21.79 9.88
CA THR A 524 -6.67 20.89 10.22
C THR A 524 -6.62 19.63 9.34
N ILE A 525 -7.25 18.54 9.79
CA ILE A 525 -7.39 17.32 8.97
C ILE A 525 -8.12 17.63 7.65
N ASN A 526 -9.11 18.53 7.68
CA ASN A 526 -9.80 18.97 6.47
C ASN A 526 -8.84 19.60 5.45
N GLU A 527 -7.98 20.52 5.90
CA GLU A 527 -6.97 21.15 5.02
C GLU A 527 -6.00 20.11 4.47
N ILE A 528 -5.53 19.16 5.29
CA ILE A 528 -4.58 18.12 4.86
C ILE A 528 -5.22 17.19 3.81
N ILE A 529 -6.47 16.77 4.03
CA ILE A 529 -7.14 15.80 3.16
C ILE A 529 -7.77 16.47 1.95
N ASN A 530 -8.66 17.44 2.15
CA ASN A 530 -9.44 18.07 1.08
C ASN A 530 -8.73 19.26 0.42
N GLY A 531 -7.68 19.79 1.06
CA GLY A 531 -6.96 20.97 0.58
C GLY A 531 -7.54 22.28 1.11
N SER A 532 -6.88 23.36 0.72
CA SER A 532 -7.28 24.74 0.95
C SER A 532 -6.74 25.63 -0.19
N ASN A 533 -6.92 26.94 -0.09
CA ASN A 533 -6.30 27.87 -1.05
C ASN A 533 -4.76 27.81 -1.05
N GLU A 534 -4.16 27.34 0.05
CA GLU A 534 -2.71 27.33 0.25
C GLU A 534 -2.10 25.93 0.15
N PHE A 535 -2.91 24.87 0.16
CA PHE A 535 -2.44 23.49 0.17
C PHE A 535 -3.31 22.61 -0.73
N VAL A 536 -2.68 21.77 -1.56
CA VAL A 536 -3.39 21.01 -2.60
C VAL A 536 -4.38 19.98 -2.04
N GLY A 537 -4.12 19.40 -0.86
CA GLY A 537 -4.94 18.34 -0.29
C GLY A 537 -4.59 16.95 -0.85
N LEU A 538 -4.39 15.97 0.03
CA LEU A 538 -4.01 14.61 -0.34
C LEU A 538 -5.07 13.91 -1.22
N LEU A 539 -6.35 14.23 -1.01
CA LEU A 539 -7.45 13.67 -1.78
C LEU A 539 -7.40 14.13 -3.24
N ASN A 540 -7.06 15.39 -3.48
CA ASN A 540 -6.95 15.94 -4.84
C ASN A 540 -5.78 15.29 -5.60
N ILE A 541 -4.68 14.99 -4.90
CA ILE A 541 -3.56 14.24 -5.47
C ILE A 541 -3.99 12.81 -5.84
N VAL A 542 -4.72 12.11 -4.97
CA VAL A 542 -5.23 10.77 -5.28
C VAL A 542 -6.19 10.80 -6.46
N GLN A 543 -7.06 11.81 -6.57
CA GLN A 543 -7.96 11.98 -7.70
C GLN A 543 -7.21 12.26 -9.02
N ASP A 544 -6.14 13.06 -8.98
CA ASP A 544 -5.28 13.27 -10.13
C ASP A 544 -4.58 11.97 -10.56
N TYR A 545 -4.02 11.22 -9.60
CA TYR A 545 -3.44 9.90 -9.86
C TYR A 545 -4.42 8.97 -10.57
N LEU A 546 -5.63 8.82 -10.02
CA LEU A 546 -6.69 7.99 -10.60
C LEU A 546 -7.11 8.45 -12.00
N THR A 547 -6.97 9.74 -12.32
CA THR A 547 -7.31 10.29 -13.65
C THR A 547 -6.24 9.96 -14.70
N ASN A 548 -5.00 9.76 -14.24
CA ASN A 548 -3.86 9.45 -15.10
C ASN A 548 -3.58 7.95 -15.28
N ILE A 549 -4.35 7.07 -14.62
CA ILE A 549 -4.29 5.62 -14.79
C ILE A 549 -5.57 5.07 -15.41
N GLU A 550 -5.47 3.95 -16.13
CA GLU A 550 -6.65 3.27 -16.68
C GLU A 550 -7.36 2.51 -15.54
N VAL A 551 -8.61 2.90 -15.25
CA VAL A 551 -9.47 2.27 -14.23
C VAL A 551 -10.83 2.02 -14.87
N ASP A 552 -11.37 0.81 -14.74
CA ASP A 552 -12.71 0.50 -15.24
C ASP A 552 -13.79 1.28 -14.47
N ALA A 553 -14.96 1.43 -15.09
CA ALA A 553 -16.02 2.28 -14.57
C ALA A 553 -16.57 1.81 -13.21
N ASP A 554 -16.66 0.49 -13.00
CA ASP A 554 -17.19 -0.07 -11.75
C ASP A 554 -16.19 0.15 -10.60
N THR A 555 -14.91 -0.15 -10.83
CA THR A 555 -13.83 0.15 -9.88
C THR A 555 -13.76 1.65 -9.56
N ARG A 556 -13.82 2.53 -10.58
CA ARG A 556 -13.80 3.98 -10.35
C ARG A 556 -15.01 4.45 -9.54
N CYS A 557 -16.19 3.85 -9.74
CA CYS A 557 -17.38 4.15 -8.96
C CYS A 557 -17.19 3.75 -7.49
N THR A 558 -16.73 2.53 -7.21
CA THR A 558 -16.44 2.05 -5.85
C THR A 558 -15.42 2.96 -5.14
N ILE A 559 -14.29 3.25 -5.79
CA ILE A 559 -13.25 4.12 -5.25
C ILE A 559 -13.81 5.51 -4.93
N ASN A 560 -14.60 6.12 -5.82
CA ASN A 560 -15.17 7.45 -5.58
C ASN A 560 -16.11 7.47 -4.37
N GLN A 561 -16.84 6.38 -4.09
CA GLN A 561 -17.67 6.26 -2.88
C GLN A 561 -16.81 6.24 -1.61
N TYR A 562 -15.73 5.47 -1.61
CA TYR A 562 -14.76 5.47 -0.50
C TYR A 562 -14.13 6.84 -0.29
N LEU A 563 -13.67 7.49 -1.35
CA LEU A 563 -13.07 8.82 -1.29
C LEU A 563 -14.08 9.88 -0.79
N SER A 564 -15.38 9.69 -1.07
CA SER A 564 -16.44 10.55 -0.51
C SER A 564 -16.54 10.43 1.02
N LEU A 565 -16.43 9.22 1.57
CA LEU A 565 -16.37 9.02 3.02
C LEU A 565 -15.17 9.75 3.62
N ILE A 566 -13.98 9.54 3.06
CA ILE A 566 -12.73 10.17 3.54
C ILE A 566 -12.86 11.69 3.52
N SER A 567 -13.34 12.25 2.42
CA SER A 567 -13.54 13.70 2.26
C SER A 567 -14.50 14.28 3.30
N LYS A 568 -15.70 13.68 3.42
CA LYS A 568 -16.75 14.18 4.31
C LYS A 568 -16.41 14.02 5.79
N ARG A 569 -15.70 12.95 6.16
CA ARG A 569 -15.20 12.73 7.52
C ARG A 569 -14.12 13.74 7.85
N ALA A 570 -13.13 13.94 6.98
CA ALA A 570 -12.10 14.97 7.17
C ALA A 570 -12.68 16.38 7.31
N ALA A 571 -13.75 16.70 6.57
CA ALA A 571 -14.47 17.96 6.68
C ALA A 571 -15.31 18.11 7.97
N GLY A 572 -15.45 17.05 8.77
CA GLY A 572 -16.29 17.03 9.96
C GLY A 572 -17.79 16.94 9.69
N SER A 573 -18.19 16.79 8.42
CA SER A 573 -19.60 16.61 8.03
C SER A 573 -20.12 15.19 8.30
N LEU A 574 -19.22 14.21 8.37
CA LEU A 574 -19.46 12.90 8.96
C LEU A 574 -18.65 12.77 10.24
N LEU A 575 -19.24 12.15 11.26
CA LEU A 575 -18.61 11.88 12.54
C LEU A 575 -17.58 10.75 12.42
N THR A 576 -16.54 10.81 13.25
CA THR A 576 -15.76 9.63 13.59
C THR A 576 -16.61 8.68 14.44
N ASN A 577 -16.25 7.41 14.49
CA ASN A 577 -16.97 6.42 15.30
C ASN A 577 -16.93 6.79 16.78
N ALA A 578 -15.81 7.36 17.26
CA ALA A 578 -15.71 7.88 18.61
C ALA A 578 -16.68 9.04 18.88
N ALA A 579 -16.77 10.03 17.97
CA ALA A 579 -17.71 11.12 18.11
C ALA A 579 -19.17 10.65 18.06
N TRP A 580 -19.48 9.68 17.21
CA TRP A 580 -20.81 9.08 17.15
C TRP A 580 -21.16 8.30 18.42
N MET A 581 -20.26 7.47 18.94
CA MET A 581 -20.48 6.74 20.21
C MET A 581 -20.75 7.71 21.37
N ARG A 582 -20.01 8.82 21.45
CA ARG A 582 -20.27 9.88 22.45
C ARG A 582 -21.65 10.51 22.28
N LEU A 583 -22.02 10.84 21.05
CA LEU A 583 -23.35 11.39 20.73
C LEU A 583 -24.46 10.40 21.09
N PHE A 584 -24.25 9.11 20.82
CA PHE A 584 -25.16 8.05 21.19
C PHE A 584 -25.36 7.99 22.70
N VAL A 585 -24.27 7.91 23.48
CA VAL A 585 -24.32 7.88 24.95
C VAL A 585 -25.00 9.15 25.49
N ALA A 586 -24.62 10.33 25.01
CA ALA A 586 -25.16 11.61 25.49
C ALA A 586 -26.68 11.73 25.27
N ASN A 587 -27.23 11.09 24.24
CA ASN A 587 -28.66 11.09 23.94
C ASN A 587 -29.39 9.84 24.46
N HIS A 588 -28.69 8.91 25.10
CA HIS A 588 -29.29 7.68 25.58
C HIS A 588 -30.21 7.97 26.79
N PRO A 589 -31.46 7.47 26.84
CA PRO A 589 -32.40 7.77 27.93
C PRO A 589 -31.89 7.42 29.33
N SER A 590 -31.10 6.34 29.44
CA SER A 590 -30.51 5.87 30.70
C SER A 590 -29.22 6.59 31.11
N TYR A 591 -28.67 7.48 30.27
CA TYR A 591 -27.45 8.22 30.59
C TYR A 591 -27.74 9.37 31.55
N LYS A 592 -26.97 9.46 32.63
CA LYS A 592 -27.22 10.40 33.73
C LYS A 592 -26.34 11.65 33.70
N HIS A 593 -25.63 11.87 32.59
CA HIS A 593 -24.63 12.93 32.47
C HIS A 593 -23.52 12.83 33.52
N ASP A 594 -23.19 11.61 33.96
CA ASP A 594 -22.19 11.28 34.98
C ASP A 594 -20.98 10.55 34.40
N SER A 595 -20.85 10.55 33.08
CA SER A 595 -19.82 9.84 32.31
C SER A 595 -19.85 8.32 32.43
N VAL A 596 -20.88 7.73 33.05
CA VAL A 596 -21.04 6.28 33.20
C VAL A 596 -21.79 5.69 32.01
N VAL A 597 -21.19 4.69 31.38
CA VAL A 597 -21.79 3.86 30.33
C VAL A 597 -22.22 2.53 30.96
N THR A 598 -23.49 2.41 31.33
CA THR A 598 -24.07 1.21 31.98
C THR A 598 -24.17 0.00 31.04
N ASP A 599 -24.51 -1.18 31.57
CA ASP A 599 -24.75 -2.39 30.76
C ASP A 599 -25.81 -2.13 29.66
N GLU A 600 -26.93 -1.47 30.00
CA GLU A 600 -27.99 -1.11 29.05
C GLU A 600 -27.48 -0.20 27.93
N ILE A 601 -26.73 0.87 28.27
CA ILE A 601 -26.20 1.80 27.27
C ILE A 601 -25.22 1.08 26.34
N ALA A 602 -24.32 0.26 26.90
CA ALA A 602 -23.34 -0.50 26.11
C ALA A 602 -24.02 -1.53 25.21
N TYR A 603 -25.06 -2.22 25.71
CA TYR A 603 -25.87 -3.14 24.93
C TYR A 603 -26.53 -2.44 23.74
N ASP A 604 -27.26 -1.34 23.98
CA ASP A 604 -27.99 -0.63 22.93
C ASP A 604 -27.03 -0.01 21.89
N LEU A 605 -25.86 0.47 22.35
CA LEU A 605 -24.78 0.97 21.50
C LEU A 605 -24.25 -0.13 20.57
N LEU A 606 -23.77 -1.24 21.14
CA LEU A 606 -23.17 -2.34 20.37
C LEU A 606 -24.21 -3.01 19.46
N TRP A 607 -25.47 -3.06 19.88
CA TRP A 607 -26.56 -3.58 19.06
C TRP A 607 -26.80 -2.70 17.82
N LYS A 608 -26.76 -1.36 17.97
CA LYS A 608 -26.79 -0.45 16.81
C LYS A 608 -25.61 -0.64 15.88
N MET A 609 -24.39 -0.74 16.44
CA MET A 609 -23.18 -0.98 15.65
C MET A 609 -23.27 -2.27 14.82
N LYS A 610 -23.78 -3.35 15.43
CA LYS A 610 -24.07 -4.62 14.74
C LYS A 610 -25.03 -4.41 13.56
N ARG A 611 -26.12 -3.68 13.78
CA ARG A 611 -27.14 -3.42 12.74
C ARG A 611 -26.56 -2.61 11.58
N PHE A 612 -25.67 -1.67 11.85
CA PHE A 612 -24.95 -0.93 10.81
C PHE A 612 -24.00 -1.82 10.02
N ALA A 613 -23.20 -2.64 10.71
CA ALA A 613 -22.27 -3.59 10.07
C ALA A 613 -22.98 -4.55 9.12
N ASN A 614 -24.19 -4.99 9.48
CA ASN A 614 -25.01 -5.91 8.69
C ASN A 614 -25.90 -5.24 7.63
N ASN A 615 -25.82 -3.91 7.46
CA ASN A 615 -26.74 -3.14 6.60
C ASN A 615 -28.23 -3.32 6.95
N GLU A 616 -28.54 -3.65 8.21
CA GLU A 616 -29.91 -3.73 8.74
C GLU A 616 -30.45 -2.33 9.08
N GLU A 617 -29.55 -1.36 9.24
CA GLU A 617 -29.86 0.04 9.48
C GLU A 617 -28.74 0.93 8.91
N HIS A 618 -29.10 2.13 8.43
CA HIS A 618 -28.14 3.13 7.94
C HIS A 618 -27.85 4.17 9.02
N CYS A 619 -26.58 4.58 9.17
CA CYS A 619 -26.17 5.66 10.06
C CYS A 619 -25.71 6.88 9.24
N PRO A 620 -26.60 7.85 8.97
CA PRO A 620 -26.27 9.00 8.13
C PRO A 620 -25.24 9.95 8.75
N GLU A 621 -25.05 9.90 10.06
CA GLU A 621 -24.05 10.70 10.78
C GLU A 621 -22.62 10.20 10.53
N VAL A 622 -22.44 8.92 10.22
CA VAL A 622 -21.11 8.28 10.07
C VAL A 622 -20.84 7.85 8.63
N LEU A 623 -21.89 7.48 7.89
CA LEU A 623 -21.80 6.89 6.56
C LEU A 623 -22.52 7.74 5.51
N PRO A 624 -21.92 7.94 4.31
CA PRO A 624 -22.68 8.44 3.17
C PRO A 624 -23.73 7.41 2.71
N ALA A 625 -24.70 7.84 1.92
CA ALA A 625 -25.58 6.92 1.20
C ALA A 625 -24.77 6.21 0.09
N THR A 626 -24.54 4.91 0.23
CA THR A 626 -23.61 4.15 -0.60
C THR A 626 -24.25 2.88 -1.17
N LEU A 627 -23.75 2.46 -2.33
CA LEU A 627 -24.07 1.24 -3.06
C LEU A 627 -22.77 0.77 -3.73
N SER A 628 -21.80 0.29 -2.94
CA SER A 628 -20.57 -0.28 -3.48
C SER A 628 -20.88 -1.62 -4.16
N LYS A 629 -20.29 -1.87 -5.33
CA LYS A 629 -20.47 -3.12 -6.09
C LYS A 629 -19.19 -3.94 -5.99
N THR A 630 -18.95 -4.52 -4.82
CA THR A 630 -17.75 -5.30 -4.52
C THR A 630 -18.00 -6.80 -4.67
N ASN A 631 -16.98 -7.55 -5.08
CA ASN A 631 -17.05 -9.00 -5.34
C ASN A 631 -15.76 -9.69 -4.88
N LEU A 632 -15.84 -10.98 -4.58
CA LEU A 632 -14.70 -11.77 -4.09
C LEU A 632 -13.64 -12.10 -5.15
N ASP A 633 -13.94 -11.84 -6.42
CA ASP A 633 -13.06 -12.14 -7.55
C ASP A 633 -12.90 -10.92 -8.44
N VAL A 634 -11.67 -10.69 -8.91
CA VAL A 634 -11.43 -9.91 -10.14
C VAL A 634 -11.91 -10.73 -11.35
N SER A 635 -12.40 -10.06 -12.39
CA SER A 635 -12.91 -10.73 -13.59
C SER A 635 -11.88 -11.67 -14.21
N ALA A 636 -12.33 -12.71 -14.93
CA ALA A 636 -11.44 -13.71 -15.54
C ALA A 636 -10.38 -13.10 -16.49
N ALA A 637 -10.68 -11.95 -17.12
CA ALA A 637 -9.74 -11.21 -17.95
C ALA A 637 -8.59 -10.58 -17.14
N VAL A 638 -8.88 -10.08 -15.93
CA VAL A 638 -7.90 -9.49 -15.01
C VAL A 638 -7.01 -10.57 -14.37
N LYS A 639 -7.56 -11.76 -14.10
CA LYS A 639 -6.77 -12.90 -13.60
C LYS A 639 -5.72 -13.40 -14.59
N LEU A 640 -5.94 -13.23 -15.90
CA LEU A 640 -4.94 -13.57 -16.92
C LEU A 640 -3.80 -12.53 -16.92
N ASP A 641 -4.14 -11.26 -16.76
CA ASP A 641 -3.19 -10.13 -16.72
C ASP A 641 -2.27 -10.18 -15.48
N ASP A 642 -2.83 -10.48 -14.29
CA ASP A 642 -2.03 -10.68 -13.06
C ASP A 642 -1.03 -11.85 -13.18
N ASN A 643 -1.42 -12.95 -13.82
CA ASN A 643 -0.57 -14.13 -14.04
C ASN A 643 0.50 -13.89 -15.12
N GLU A 644 0.20 -13.07 -16.14
CA GLU A 644 1.16 -12.66 -17.16
C GLU A 644 2.23 -11.72 -16.59
N VAL A 645 1.88 -10.83 -15.63
CA VAL A 645 2.86 -9.95 -14.95
C VAL A 645 3.75 -10.72 -13.97
N GLU A 646 3.23 -11.69 -13.20
CA GLU A 646 4.07 -12.51 -12.30
C GLU A 646 5.07 -13.37 -13.09
N THR A 647 4.67 -13.91 -14.25
CA THR A 647 5.57 -14.68 -15.14
C THR A 647 6.57 -13.82 -15.91
N MET A 648 6.34 -12.50 -16.03
CA MET A 648 7.28 -11.56 -16.66
C MET A 648 8.45 -11.13 -15.76
N SER A 649 8.36 -11.34 -14.44
CA SER A 649 9.40 -10.91 -13.49
C SER A 649 10.67 -11.78 -13.46
N LEU A 650 10.73 -12.86 -14.24
CA LEU A 650 11.83 -13.84 -14.22
C LEU A 650 12.32 -14.31 -15.61
N SER A 651 12.47 -13.43 -16.61
CA SER A 651 13.27 -13.80 -17.79
C SER A 651 14.22 -12.70 -18.23
N THR A 652 15.51 -12.88 -17.92
CA THR A 652 16.59 -12.29 -18.71
C THR A 652 16.45 -12.74 -20.16
N ILE A 653 16.33 -11.80 -21.10
CA ILE A 653 16.25 -12.10 -22.54
C ILE A 653 17.57 -12.74 -22.96
N ASP A 654 17.53 -13.95 -23.55
CA ASP A 654 18.73 -14.61 -24.05
C ASP A 654 19.37 -13.75 -25.16
N SER A 655 20.64 -13.40 -24.98
CA SER A 655 21.41 -12.61 -25.95
C SER A 655 21.44 -13.24 -27.34
N ARG A 656 21.33 -14.58 -27.45
CA ARG A 656 21.21 -15.29 -28.73
C ARG A 656 19.86 -15.11 -29.40
N GLU A 657 18.79 -14.90 -28.65
CA GLU A 657 17.47 -14.55 -29.20
C GLU A 657 17.45 -13.10 -29.64
N TRP A 658 17.96 -12.20 -28.79
CA TRP A 658 18.12 -10.78 -29.12
C TRP A 658 18.92 -10.56 -30.40
N GLY A 659 20.09 -11.19 -30.52
CA GLY A 659 21.01 -11.05 -31.66
C GLY A 659 20.41 -11.46 -33.02
N LYS A 660 19.33 -12.27 -33.03
CA LYS A 660 18.61 -12.62 -34.27
C LYS A 660 17.75 -11.47 -34.78
N LEU A 661 17.28 -10.60 -33.89
CA LEU A 661 16.35 -9.51 -34.20
C LEU A 661 17.03 -8.15 -34.19
N PHE A 662 17.94 -7.91 -33.26
CA PHE A 662 18.56 -6.61 -32.99
C PHE A 662 20.09 -6.75 -32.84
N PRO A 663 20.87 -5.67 -33.04
CA PRO A 663 22.31 -5.69 -32.74
C PRO A 663 22.56 -5.90 -31.23
N LEU A 664 23.64 -6.63 -30.91
CA LEU A 664 24.05 -6.91 -29.51
C LEU A 664 24.62 -5.67 -28.81
N GLU A 665 25.21 -4.76 -29.58
CA GLU A 665 25.81 -3.52 -29.10
C GLU A 665 25.18 -2.32 -29.81
N LEU A 666 25.05 -1.20 -29.09
CA LEU A 666 24.46 0.06 -29.58
C LEU A 666 25.43 1.23 -29.38
N THR A 667 26.71 1.00 -29.70
CA THR A 667 27.80 1.93 -29.40
C THR A 667 28.01 2.97 -30.50
N THR A 668 27.73 2.63 -31.75
CA THR A 668 27.93 3.54 -32.90
C THR A 668 26.62 4.10 -33.46
N LYS A 669 26.71 5.19 -34.22
CA LYS A 669 25.59 5.72 -35.03
C LYS A 669 25.04 4.66 -35.99
N SER A 670 25.92 3.84 -36.57
CA SER A 670 25.53 2.75 -37.48
C SER A 670 24.71 1.68 -36.75
N ASP A 671 25.10 1.27 -35.54
CA ASP A 671 24.36 0.29 -34.75
C ASP A 671 22.99 0.81 -34.33
N SER A 672 22.95 2.07 -33.92
CA SER A 672 21.73 2.79 -33.57
C SER A 672 20.77 2.92 -34.78
N ALA A 673 21.28 3.22 -35.98
CA ALA A 673 20.49 3.25 -37.21
C ALA A 673 19.96 1.84 -37.58
N LEU A 674 20.82 0.83 -37.49
CA LEU A 674 20.45 -0.57 -37.75
C LEU A 674 19.37 -1.06 -36.78
N PHE A 675 19.47 -0.69 -35.50
CA PHE A 675 18.48 -0.99 -34.48
C PHE A 675 17.12 -0.35 -34.79
N ILE A 676 17.08 0.96 -35.08
CA ILE A 676 15.81 1.65 -35.38
C ILE A 676 15.16 1.12 -36.65
N HIS A 677 15.96 0.80 -37.67
CA HIS A 677 15.46 0.12 -38.86
C HIS A 677 14.85 -1.26 -38.56
N ARG A 678 15.52 -2.08 -37.75
CA ARG A 678 15.00 -3.39 -37.32
C ARG A 678 13.74 -3.24 -36.48
N LEU A 679 13.69 -2.24 -35.60
CA LEU A 679 12.52 -1.92 -34.78
C LEU A 679 11.31 -1.52 -35.63
N PHE A 680 11.50 -0.64 -36.62
CA PHE A 680 10.46 -0.31 -37.60
C PHE A 680 9.93 -1.57 -38.30
N THR A 681 10.85 -2.44 -38.74
CA THR A 681 10.50 -3.67 -39.47
C THR A 681 9.71 -4.64 -38.60
N VAL A 682 10.18 -4.89 -37.38
CA VAL A 682 9.57 -5.83 -36.42
C VAL A 682 8.20 -5.35 -35.97
N THR A 683 8.03 -4.05 -35.69
CA THR A 683 6.74 -3.49 -35.29
C THR A 683 5.75 -3.46 -36.45
N LEU A 684 6.20 -3.15 -37.67
CA LEU A 684 5.36 -3.22 -38.87
C LEU A 684 4.92 -4.67 -39.18
N SER A 685 5.81 -5.65 -39.01
CA SER A 685 5.47 -7.06 -39.22
C SER A 685 4.50 -7.57 -38.16
N ALA A 686 4.72 -7.22 -36.88
CA ALA A 686 3.80 -7.54 -35.78
C ALA A 686 2.39 -7.00 -36.05
N LEU A 687 2.29 -5.71 -36.37
CA LEU A 687 1.00 -5.07 -36.70
C LEU A 687 0.31 -5.74 -37.88
N THR A 688 1.01 -5.92 -38.99
CA THR A 688 0.39 -6.42 -40.22
C THR A 688 0.01 -7.91 -40.13
N ALA A 689 0.74 -8.70 -39.33
CA ALA A 689 0.36 -10.08 -39.01
C ALA A 689 -0.90 -10.14 -38.15
N LYS A 690 -0.90 -9.44 -37.00
CA LYS A 690 -2.01 -9.44 -36.04
C LYS A 690 -3.30 -8.85 -36.62
N ARG A 691 -3.21 -7.83 -37.47
CA ARG A 691 -4.37 -7.25 -38.19
C ARG A 691 -4.89 -8.14 -39.33
N HIS A 692 -4.23 -9.26 -39.62
CA HIS A 692 -4.47 -10.11 -40.79
C HIS A 692 -4.41 -9.34 -42.12
N ILE A 693 -3.56 -8.30 -42.17
CA ILE A 693 -3.32 -7.51 -43.38
C ILE A 693 -2.59 -8.35 -44.43
N PHE A 694 -1.69 -9.22 -43.98
CA PHE A 694 -1.03 -10.23 -44.80
C PHE A 694 -1.32 -11.62 -44.23
N SER A 695 -1.40 -12.62 -45.09
CA SER A 695 -1.63 -14.01 -44.67
C SER A 695 -0.40 -14.57 -43.97
N ASN A 696 -0.62 -15.57 -43.10
CA ASN A 696 0.41 -16.12 -42.20
C ASN A 696 1.63 -16.71 -42.91
N ASP A 697 1.48 -17.13 -44.17
CA ASP A 697 2.55 -17.62 -45.05
C ASP A 697 3.60 -16.55 -45.42
N HIS A 698 3.28 -15.27 -45.23
CA HIS A 698 4.23 -14.16 -45.38
C HIS A 698 5.15 -13.97 -44.18
N PHE A 699 4.90 -14.68 -43.07
CA PHE A 699 5.64 -14.51 -41.84
C PHE A 699 6.35 -15.79 -41.40
N SER A 700 7.50 -15.62 -40.77
CA SER A 700 8.16 -16.62 -39.94
C SER A 700 8.12 -16.14 -38.49
N SER A 701 7.96 -17.04 -37.53
CA SER A 701 8.01 -16.66 -36.11
C SER A 701 9.43 -16.76 -35.57
N LYS A 702 9.84 -15.76 -34.78
CA LYS A 702 11.04 -15.79 -33.93
C LYS A 702 10.65 -15.55 -32.47
N LYS A 703 11.38 -16.17 -31.55
CA LYS A 703 11.21 -15.90 -30.12
C LYS A 703 12.01 -14.67 -29.70
N LEU A 704 11.43 -13.91 -28.79
CA LEU A 704 12.07 -12.84 -28.04
C LEU A 704 11.55 -12.90 -26.61
N GLY A 705 12.27 -13.58 -25.72
CA GLY A 705 11.75 -13.89 -24.38
C GLY A 705 10.53 -14.81 -24.47
N SER A 706 9.43 -14.44 -23.81
CA SER A 706 8.15 -15.17 -23.90
C SER A 706 7.36 -14.90 -25.19
N LEU A 707 7.73 -13.88 -25.98
CA LEU A 707 6.96 -13.45 -27.14
C LEU A 707 7.33 -14.20 -28.42
N SER A 708 6.31 -14.56 -29.20
CA SER A 708 6.42 -15.02 -30.58
C SER A 708 6.24 -13.84 -31.53
N VAL A 709 7.33 -13.39 -32.15
CA VAL A 709 7.38 -12.20 -33.01
C VAL A 709 7.33 -12.62 -34.48
N PRO A 710 6.30 -12.23 -35.26
CA PRO A 710 6.23 -12.52 -36.68
C PRO A 710 7.17 -11.62 -37.47
N LEU A 711 7.92 -12.19 -38.40
CA LEU A 711 8.85 -11.49 -39.30
C LEU A 711 8.56 -11.83 -40.76
N PHE A 712 8.62 -10.83 -41.64
CA PHE A 712 8.48 -11.06 -43.07
C PHE A 712 9.49 -12.10 -43.60
N THR A 713 9.00 -13.12 -44.31
CA THR A 713 9.84 -14.16 -44.93
C THR A 713 9.86 -14.03 -46.46
N ARG A 714 10.94 -14.51 -47.09
CA ARG A 714 11.12 -14.48 -48.56
C ARG A 714 10.56 -15.72 -49.28
N SER A 715 9.66 -16.50 -48.66
CA SER A 715 9.15 -17.76 -49.23
C SER A 715 8.63 -17.61 -50.68
N THR A 716 8.88 -18.62 -51.51
CA THR A 716 9.01 -18.51 -52.98
C THR A 716 7.92 -19.20 -53.83
N SER A 717 6.83 -19.73 -53.26
CA SER A 717 5.97 -20.66 -54.01
C SER A 717 4.80 -20.06 -54.82
N ILE A 718 4.45 -18.77 -54.72
CA ILE A 718 3.33 -18.16 -55.49
C ILE A 718 3.73 -16.82 -56.15
N SER A 719 3.28 -16.57 -57.38
CA SER A 719 3.60 -15.35 -58.16
C SER A 719 3.13 -14.04 -57.50
N GLU A 720 1.96 -14.03 -56.86
CA GLU A 720 1.45 -12.89 -56.08
C GLU A 720 2.30 -12.61 -54.83
N GLN A 721 2.80 -13.66 -54.17
CA GLN A 721 3.64 -13.56 -52.98
C GLN A 721 5.03 -13.00 -53.30
N LYS A 722 5.59 -13.33 -54.48
CA LYS A 722 6.82 -12.70 -54.99
C LYS A 722 6.66 -11.20 -55.21
N ARG A 723 5.53 -10.76 -55.79
CA ARG A 723 5.24 -9.34 -56.01
C ARG A 723 5.04 -8.59 -54.69
N PHE A 724 4.26 -9.16 -53.78
CA PHE A 724 4.07 -8.64 -52.42
C PHE A 724 5.40 -8.47 -51.67
N ASN A 725 6.22 -9.53 -51.64
CA ASN A 725 7.54 -9.50 -51.00
C ASN A 725 8.42 -8.42 -51.65
N SER A 726 8.45 -8.32 -52.98
CA SER A 726 9.26 -7.30 -53.65
C SER A 726 8.88 -5.87 -53.24
N THR A 727 7.59 -5.57 -53.05
CA THR A 727 7.13 -4.23 -52.65
C THR A 727 7.45 -3.93 -51.19
N VAL A 728 7.07 -4.81 -50.25
CA VAL A 728 7.30 -4.56 -48.82
C VAL A 728 8.78 -4.55 -48.47
N PHE A 729 9.59 -5.44 -49.06
CA PHE A 729 11.04 -5.39 -48.85
C PHE A 729 11.68 -4.14 -49.48
N SER A 730 11.18 -3.66 -50.63
CA SER A 730 11.65 -2.39 -51.20
C SER A 730 11.34 -1.20 -50.28
N TRP A 731 10.15 -1.17 -49.67
CA TRP A 731 9.77 -0.16 -48.67
C TRP A 731 10.68 -0.20 -47.43
N ILE A 732 10.88 -1.38 -46.86
CA ILE A 732 11.76 -1.60 -45.71
C ILE A 732 13.19 -1.15 -46.04
N GLN A 733 13.68 -1.47 -47.23
CA GLN A 733 15.00 -1.05 -47.71
C GLN A 733 15.11 0.46 -47.90
N GLY A 734 14.12 1.10 -48.52
CA GLY A 734 14.09 2.56 -48.69
C GLY A 734 14.04 3.32 -47.36
N VAL A 735 13.25 2.82 -46.40
CA VAL A 735 13.21 3.35 -45.02
C VAL A 735 14.55 3.16 -44.33
N SER A 736 15.19 1.99 -44.47
CA SER A 736 16.54 1.74 -43.92
C SER A 736 17.57 2.74 -44.44
N GLN A 737 17.59 2.96 -45.76
CA GLN A 737 18.51 3.90 -46.41
C GLN A 737 18.26 5.33 -45.92
N ALA A 738 17.00 5.73 -45.78
CA ALA A 738 16.65 7.06 -45.32
C ALA A 738 16.96 7.30 -43.83
N ILE A 739 16.80 6.27 -42.96
CA ILE A 739 17.20 6.34 -41.54
C ILE A 739 18.72 6.46 -41.42
N SER A 740 19.47 5.66 -42.17
CA SER A 740 20.94 5.63 -42.08
C SER A 740 21.60 6.95 -42.49
N ASN A 741 20.91 7.76 -43.31
CA ASN A 741 21.37 9.07 -43.76
C ASN A 741 20.70 10.24 -43.02
N ASP A 742 19.92 10.00 -41.96
CA ASP A 742 19.14 11.01 -41.22
C ASP A 742 18.12 11.80 -42.08
N TYR A 743 17.65 11.20 -43.17
CA TYR A 743 16.75 11.84 -44.13
C TYR A 743 15.27 11.64 -43.79
N LEU A 744 14.91 10.60 -43.04
CA LEU A 744 13.50 10.25 -42.82
C LEU A 744 12.92 10.98 -41.60
N LYS A 745 11.85 11.76 -41.75
CA LYS A 745 11.14 12.41 -40.64
C LYS A 745 9.93 11.59 -40.15
N LEU A 746 9.15 11.06 -41.10
CA LEU A 746 7.92 10.33 -40.83
C LEU A 746 7.74 9.22 -41.87
N ALA A 747 7.36 8.02 -41.43
CA ALA A 747 6.77 7.00 -42.27
C ALA A 747 5.35 6.72 -41.81
N THR A 748 4.38 6.68 -42.71
CA THR A 748 2.97 6.43 -42.39
C THR A 748 2.45 5.26 -43.20
N PHE A 749 2.05 4.19 -42.52
CA PHE A 749 1.40 3.03 -43.12
C PHE A 749 -0.12 3.23 -43.07
N PHE A 750 -0.74 3.35 -44.24
CA PHE A 750 -2.17 3.59 -44.41
C PHE A 750 -2.91 2.30 -44.77
N VAL A 751 -4.06 2.10 -44.14
CA VAL A 751 -5.11 1.17 -44.57
C VAL A 751 -6.22 1.99 -45.21
N ILE A 752 -6.45 1.82 -46.51
CA ILE A 752 -7.36 2.66 -47.30
C ILE A 752 -8.46 1.79 -47.87
N SER A 753 -9.72 2.18 -47.68
CA SER A 753 -10.86 1.51 -48.30
C SER A 753 -10.81 1.73 -49.83
N LYS A 754 -10.93 0.64 -50.60
CA LYS A 754 -11.05 0.69 -52.07
C LYS A 754 -12.44 1.12 -52.52
N VAL A 755 -13.44 1.04 -51.64
CA VAL A 755 -14.84 1.36 -51.97
C VAL A 755 -15.01 2.87 -52.18
N ASP A 756 -14.43 3.67 -51.30
CA ASP A 756 -14.62 5.13 -51.23
C ASP A 756 -13.31 5.92 -51.20
N GLY A 757 -12.16 5.24 -51.15
CA GLY A 757 -10.85 5.88 -51.06
C GLY A 757 -10.54 6.50 -49.69
N SER A 758 -11.37 6.27 -48.68
CA SER A 758 -11.18 6.82 -47.34
C SER A 758 -10.09 6.08 -46.57
N VAL A 759 -9.36 6.80 -45.70
CA VAL A 759 -8.40 6.15 -44.79
C VAL A 759 -9.20 5.49 -43.67
N PHE A 760 -9.08 4.16 -43.55
CA PHE A 760 -9.69 3.38 -42.49
C PHE A 760 -8.91 3.49 -41.18
N GLU A 761 -7.59 3.32 -41.24
CA GLU A 761 -6.66 3.53 -40.12
C GLU A 761 -5.24 3.84 -40.62
N MET A 762 -4.41 4.42 -39.77
CA MET A 762 -3.00 4.69 -40.10
C MET A 762 -2.06 4.52 -38.91
N TYR A 763 -0.82 4.09 -39.21
CA TYR A 763 0.26 3.90 -38.26
C TYR A 763 1.42 4.80 -38.64
N GLU A 764 1.77 5.74 -37.76
CA GLU A 764 2.76 6.79 -37.98
C GLU A 764 4.03 6.51 -37.17
N TYR A 765 5.16 6.42 -37.86
CA TYR A 765 6.50 6.25 -37.32
C TYR A 765 7.26 7.56 -37.47
N TYR A 766 7.40 8.29 -36.38
CA TYR A 766 8.19 9.52 -36.31
C TYR A 766 9.64 9.18 -35.97
N PHE A 767 10.56 9.83 -36.66
CA PHE A 767 12.00 9.64 -36.49
C PHE A 767 12.66 10.97 -36.13
N ALA A 768 13.55 10.94 -35.14
CA ALA A 768 14.39 12.06 -34.75
C ALA A 768 15.85 11.61 -34.59
N TYR A 769 16.78 12.50 -34.96
CA TYR A 769 18.22 12.22 -35.02
C TYR A 769 18.97 13.22 -34.13
N ASN A 770 19.94 12.73 -33.40
CA ASN A 770 20.82 13.56 -32.57
C ASN A 770 21.89 14.19 -33.47
N ASN A 771 21.69 15.44 -33.90
CA ASN A 771 22.61 16.16 -34.78
C ASN A 771 23.25 17.36 -34.04
N PRO A 772 24.59 17.43 -33.91
CA PRO A 772 25.28 18.54 -33.22
C PRO A 772 25.08 19.91 -33.87
N SER A 773 24.60 19.96 -35.13
CA SER A 773 24.56 21.16 -35.96
C SER A 773 23.21 21.91 -36.00
N THR A 774 22.17 21.44 -35.31
CA THR A 774 20.89 22.17 -35.19
C THR A 774 20.36 22.10 -33.76
N THR A 775 20.85 22.98 -32.89
CA THR A 775 20.26 23.22 -31.56
C THR A 775 19.06 24.16 -31.70
N SER A 776 17.85 23.62 -31.56
CA SER A 776 16.71 24.33 -30.96
C SER A 776 16.49 23.80 -29.54
N PRO A 777 16.01 24.61 -28.57
CA PRO A 777 16.09 24.29 -27.14
C PRO A 777 15.09 23.26 -26.61
N ASP A 778 14.30 22.59 -27.45
CA ASP A 778 13.34 21.56 -27.03
C ASP A 778 13.79 20.16 -27.46
N GLU A 779 13.73 19.21 -26.52
CA GLU A 779 14.12 17.79 -26.59
C GLU A 779 15.60 17.46 -26.36
N SER A 780 16.01 17.39 -25.08
CA SER A 780 17.34 16.94 -24.67
C SER A 780 17.60 15.45 -24.98
N PHE A 781 18.62 15.18 -25.80
CA PHE A 781 19.15 13.83 -26.03
C PHE A 781 19.98 13.29 -24.85
N LEU A 782 20.16 14.06 -23.77
CA LEU A 782 20.98 13.73 -22.61
C LEU A 782 20.27 12.77 -21.64
N ASN A 783 20.42 11.47 -21.89
CA ASN A 783 20.45 10.38 -20.90
C ASN A 783 20.85 9.11 -21.66
N THR A 784 22.00 8.53 -21.33
CA THR A 784 22.45 7.25 -21.89
C THR A 784 21.62 6.12 -21.29
N THR A 785 20.74 5.54 -22.09
CA THR A 785 19.93 4.36 -21.75
C THR A 785 20.80 3.11 -21.88
N SER A 786 20.79 2.22 -20.90
CA SER A 786 21.56 0.96 -20.98
C SER A 786 20.96 0.04 -22.07
N THR A 787 21.77 -0.89 -22.60
CA THR A 787 21.27 -1.86 -23.60
C THR A 787 20.12 -2.70 -23.04
N ASP A 788 20.19 -3.09 -21.76
CA ASP A 788 19.15 -3.89 -21.10
C ASP A 788 17.83 -3.12 -20.98
N ASP A 789 17.89 -1.81 -20.68
CA ASP A 789 16.69 -0.94 -20.69
C ASP A 789 16.05 -0.87 -22.08
N ILE A 790 16.85 -0.87 -23.14
CA ILE A 790 16.36 -0.87 -24.53
C ILE A 790 15.68 -2.21 -24.84
N GLN A 791 16.24 -3.34 -24.38
CA GLN A 791 15.62 -4.64 -24.58
C GLN A 791 14.23 -4.72 -23.93
N GLN A 792 14.11 -4.23 -22.69
CA GLN A 792 12.84 -4.19 -21.98
C GLN A 792 11.84 -3.23 -22.64
N GLN A 793 12.30 -2.07 -23.13
CA GLN A 793 11.44 -1.15 -23.89
C GLN A 793 10.91 -1.78 -25.17
N VAL A 794 11.71 -2.58 -25.89
CA VAL A 794 11.26 -3.30 -27.09
C VAL A 794 10.23 -4.37 -26.74
N LEU A 795 10.46 -5.16 -25.69
CA LEU A 795 9.53 -6.20 -25.27
C LEU A 795 8.16 -5.60 -24.91
N LYS A 796 8.18 -4.55 -24.09
CA LYS A 796 7.00 -3.80 -23.69
C LYS A 796 6.27 -3.18 -24.88
N ALA A 797 7.00 -2.61 -25.84
CA ALA A 797 6.40 -2.06 -27.06
C ALA A 797 5.68 -3.13 -27.90
N LEU A 798 6.24 -4.34 -28.01
CA LEU A 798 5.62 -5.43 -28.77
C LEU A 798 4.40 -6.02 -28.05
N GLN A 799 4.42 -6.09 -26.73
CA GLN A 799 3.26 -6.44 -25.91
C GLN A 799 2.13 -5.43 -26.07
N GLN A 800 2.44 -4.14 -25.91
CA GLN A 800 1.49 -3.06 -26.12
C GLN A 800 0.87 -3.07 -27.52
N ILE A 801 1.65 -3.40 -28.55
CA ILE A 801 1.12 -3.57 -29.91
C ILE A 801 0.15 -4.75 -29.98
N ASN A 802 0.52 -5.91 -29.40
CA ASN A 802 -0.33 -7.11 -29.42
C ASN A 802 -1.63 -6.89 -28.66
N GLU A 803 -1.55 -6.41 -27.42
CA GLU A 803 -2.70 -6.09 -26.56
C GLU A 803 -3.62 -5.07 -27.26
N PHE A 804 -3.06 -3.97 -27.77
CA PHE A 804 -3.84 -2.95 -28.44
C PHE A 804 -4.60 -3.49 -29.65
N VAL A 805 -3.96 -4.35 -30.45
CA VAL A 805 -4.61 -4.96 -31.61
C VAL A 805 -5.70 -5.95 -31.15
N ASP A 806 -5.40 -6.81 -30.18
CA ASP A 806 -6.31 -7.87 -29.71
C ASP A 806 -7.56 -7.29 -29.03
N GLU A 807 -7.43 -6.23 -28.24
CA GLU A 807 -8.54 -5.61 -27.51
C GLU A 807 -9.38 -4.63 -28.34
N ARG A 808 -8.74 -3.85 -29.21
CA ARG A 808 -9.36 -2.65 -29.81
C ARG A 808 -9.59 -2.77 -31.31
N LEU A 809 -8.88 -3.65 -32.03
CA LEU A 809 -8.91 -3.69 -33.49
C LEU A 809 -9.35 -5.07 -34.02
N LYS A 810 -10.59 -5.16 -34.51
CA LYS A 810 -11.09 -6.38 -35.19
C LYS A 810 -10.26 -6.74 -36.42
N PRO A 811 -9.83 -8.00 -36.63
CA PRO A 811 -9.12 -8.45 -37.84
C PRO A 811 -9.75 -7.93 -39.13
N ILE A 812 -8.94 -7.64 -40.15
CA ILE A 812 -9.46 -7.20 -41.46
C ILE A 812 -10.00 -8.42 -42.23
N VAL A 813 -11.31 -8.69 -42.11
CA VAL A 813 -11.96 -9.91 -42.62
C VAL A 813 -12.12 -9.90 -44.16
N ASN A 814 -12.14 -8.72 -44.80
CA ASN A 814 -12.25 -8.57 -46.27
C ASN A 814 -11.05 -7.81 -46.86
N ARG A 815 -9.86 -8.42 -46.84
CA ARG A 815 -8.62 -7.79 -47.38
C ARG A 815 -8.78 -7.22 -48.80
N GLY A 816 -9.61 -7.86 -49.63
CA GLY A 816 -9.93 -7.41 -50.99
C GLY A 816 -10.46 -5.99 -51.07
N ASP A 817 -11.15 -5.51 -50.02
CA ASP A 817 -11.79 -4.20 -49.94
C ASP A 817 -10.81 -3.08 -49.57
N TYR A 818 -9.57 -3.41 -49.21
CA TYR A 818 -8.58 -2.44 -48.75
C TYR A 818 -7.34 -2.41 -49.63
N ARG A 819 -6.74 -1.23 -49.74
CA ARG A 819 -5.42 -0.97 -50.33
C ARG A 819 -4.50 -0.46 -49.23
N PHE A 820 -3.27 -0.99 -49.20
CA PHE A 820 -2.25 -0.60 -48.23
C PHE A 820 -1.19 0.25 -48.90
N CYS A 821 -0.73 1.30 -48.22
CA CYS A 821 0.26 2.22 -48.76
C CYS A 821 1.20 2.68 -47.65
N LEU A 822 2.51 2.72 -47.93
CA LEU A 822 3.49 3.36 -47.07
C LEU A 822 3.92 4.69 -47.69
N LYS A 823 3.71 5.79 -46.97
CA LYS A 823 4.17 7.12 -47.38
C LYS A 823 5.26 7.60 -46.44
N ILE A 824 6.30 8.21 -47.00
CA ILE A 824 7.39 8.80 -46.21
C ILE A 824 7.45 10.31 -46.40
N GLN A 825 7.98 11.00 -45.40
CA GLN A 825 8.28 12.43 -45.44
C GLN A 825 9.74 12.62 -45.03
N TYR A 826 10.47 13.43 -45.80
CA TYR A 826 11.87 13.72 -45.54
C TYR A 826 12.07 14.87 -44.56
N ASN A 827 13.25 14.92 -43.97
CA ASN A 827 13.75 16.08 -43.26
C ASN A 827 14.29 17.10 -44.27
N SER A 828 13.61 18.23 -44.44
CA SER A 828 13.89 19.21 -45.48
C SER A 828 15.25 19.91 -45.34
N SER A 829 15.85 19.89 -44.15
CA SER A 829 17.15 20.52 -43.89
C SER A 829 18.36 19.64 -44.23
N THR A 830 18.19 18.32 -44.39
CA THR A 830 19.31 17.37 -44.54
C THR A 830 19.24 16.52 -45.81
N THR A 831 18.10 16.47 -46.49
CA THR A 831 17.88 15.54 -47.62
C THR A 831 18.18 16.22 -48.97
N PRO A 832 19.04 15.65 -49.84
CA PRO A 832 19.28 16.17 -51.19
C PRO A 832 18.02 16.20 -52.06
N GLU A 833 17.87 17.21 -52.92
CA GLU A 833 16.67 17.35 -53.79
C GLU A 833 16.47 16.18 -54.77
N ASN A 834 17.56 15.50 -55.17
CA ASN A 834 17.54 14.35 -56.07
C ASN A 834 17.49 12.99 -55.34
N TYR A 835 17.32 12.98 -54.02
CA TYR A 835 17.27 11.73 -53.25
C TYR A 835 15.92 11.02 -53.44
N GLN A 836 15.97 9.81 -53.99
CA GLN A 836 14.83 8.91 -54.15
C GLN A 836 15.16 7.56 -53.48
N PRO A 837 14.54 7.21 -52.34
CA PRO A 837 14.76 5.94 -51.67
C PRO A 837 14.13 4.79 -52.46
N THR A 838 14.79 3.63 -52.38
CA THR A 838 14.33 2.40 -53.04
C THR A 838 12.87 2.09 -52.67
N GLY A 839 12.04 1.77 -53.67
CA GLY A 839 10.63 1.39 -53.44
C GLY A 839 9.65 2.56 -53.26
N PHE A 840 10.11 3.80 -53.38
CA PHE A 840 9.27 5.00 -53.32
C PHE A 840 9.39 5.82 -54.60
N VAL A 841 8.32 6.52 -54.95
CA VAL A 841 8.23 7.49 -56.06
C VAL A 841 7.80 8.84 -55.50
N ASP A 842 8.20 9.95 -56.13
CA ASP A 842 7.80 11.28 -55.67
C ASP A 842 6.27 11.42 -55.75
N SER A 843 5.66 11.87 -54.65
CA SER A 843 4.21 12.08 -54.57
C SER A 843 3.64 13.04 -55.62
N ARG A 844 4.47 13.92 -56.20
CA ARG A 844 4.10 14.84 -57.29
C ARG A 844 3.92 14.11 -58.63
N GLU A 845 4.55 12.96 -58.80
CA GLU A 845 4.49 12.15 -60.01
C GLU A 845 3.34 11.13 -59.98
N ILE A 846 2.67 10.98 -58.84
CA ILE A 846 1.57 10.04 -58.65
C ILE A 846 0.22 10.75 -58.83
N VAL A 847 -0.53 10.39 -59.88
CA VAL A 847 -1.96 10.71 -59.96
C VAL A 847 -2.71 9.80 -58.96
N SER A 848 -2.91 10.31 -57.75
CA SER A 848 -3.50 9.55 -56.64
C SER A 848 -5.00 9.83 -56.49
N PRO A 849 -5.88 8.82 -56.40
CA PRO A 849 -7.28 9.01 -56.03
C PRO A 849 -7.46 9.41 -54.55
N ILE A 850 -6.39 9.37 -53.76
CA ILE A 850 -6.39 9.74 -52.33
C ILE A 850 -6.26 11.27 -52.20
N ASN A 851 -7.25 11.91 -51.57
CA ASN A 851 -7.22 13.34 -51.27
C ASN A 851 -6.26 13.63 -50.10
N TRP A 852 -5.00 13.92 -50.40
CA TRP A 852 -3.98 14.20 -49.39
C TRP A 852 -4.25 15.46 -48.54
N LYS A 853 -5.04 16.43 -49.04
CA LYS A 853 -5.49 17.58 -48.24
C LYS A 853 -6.48 17.17 -47.14
N GLN A 854 -7.37 16.22 -47.44
CA GLN A 854 -8.31 15.65 -46.45
C GLN A 854 -7.59 14.89 -45.34
N ILE A 855 -6.52 14.16 -45.67
CA ILE A 855 -5.71 13.44 -44.68
C ILE A 855 -5.01 14.40 -43.71
N LEU A 856 -4.51 15.54 -44.19
CA LEU A 856 -3.91 16.56 -43.32
C LEU A 856 -4.92 17.16 -42.34
N THR A 857 -6.17 17.36 -42.78
CA THR A 857 -7.25 17.82 -41.89
C THR A 857 -7.66 16.73 -40.88
N MET A 858 -7.68 15.45 -41.29
CA MET A 858 -7.93 14.31 -40.37
C MET A 858 -6.86 14.14 -39.29
N LYS A 859 -5.60 14.50 -39.55
CA LYS A 859 -4.54 14.47 -38.51
C LYS A 859 -4.82 15.43 -37.35
N LEU A 860 -5.60 16.49 -37.57
CA LEU A 860 -5.98 17.46 -36.54
C LEU A 860 -7.18 17.00 -35.70
N SER A 861 -8.05 16.12 -36.23
CA SER A 861 -9.30 15.70 -35.58
C SER A 861 -9.32 14.25 -35.07
N SER A 862 -8.25 13.47 -35.28
CA SER A 862 -8.17 12.03 -34.95
C SER A 862 -7.76 11.76 -33.50
N SER A 863 -8.29 10.69 -32.92
CA SER A 863 -7.78 10.13 -31.66
C SER A 863 -6.38 9.54 -31.88
N ARG A 864 -5.44 9.91 -31.00
CA ARG A 864 -4.03 9.51 -31.08
C ARG A 864 -3.70 8.53 -29.95
N ARG A 865 -3.12 7.36 -30.27
CA ARG A 865 -2.54 6.43 -29.28
C ARG A 865 -1.08 6.18 -29.61
N ILE A 866 -0.19 6.31 -28.64
CA ILE A 866 1.22 5.95 -28.79
C ILE A 866 1.34 4.45 -28.54
N LEU A 867 1.94 3.71 -29.47
CA LEU A 867 2.14 2.26 -29.37
C LEU A 867 3.59 1.86 -29.04
N ALA A 868 4.57 2.70 -29.38
CA ALA A 868 5.96 2.47 -29.01
C ALA A 868 6.73 3.79 -29.01
N GLN A 869 7.62 3.99 -28.05
CA GLN A 869 8.59 5.09 -28.06
C GLN A 869 9.94 4.57 -27.58
N ILE A 870 10.92 4.50 -28.48
CA ILE A 870 12.24 3.97 -28.15
C ILE A 870 13.31 4.96 -28.59
N LYS A 871 14.26 5.20 -27.70
CA LYS A 871 15.39 6.11 -27.90
C LYS A 871 16.70 5.35 -27.73
N THR A 872 17.62 5.63 -28.64
CA THR A 872 19.03 5.21 -28.58
C THR A 872 19.91 6.46 -28.50
N THR A 873 21.23 6.28 -28.43
CA THR A 873 22.22 7.37 -28.38
C THR A 873 22.12 8.36 -29.55
N HIS A 874 21.80 7.87 -30.76
CA HIS A 874 21.78 8.70 -31.98
C HIS A 874 20.39 8.88 -32.60
N HIS A 875 19.43 8.02 -32.28
CA HIS A 875 18.12 8.00 -32.94
C HIS A 875 16.97 7.79 -31.95
N LYS A 876 15.79 8.33 -32.27
CA LYS A 876 14.52 8.12 -31.56
C LYS A 876 13.45 7.73 -32.58
N MET A 877 12.64 6.71 -32.24
CA MET A 877 11.47 6.31 -33.01
C MET A 877 10.22 6.34 -32.13
N LEU A 878 9.15 6.94 -32.64
CA LEU A 878 7.83 6.98 -31.99
C LEU A 878 6.78 6.42 -32.96
N LEU A 879 6.11 5.34 -32.56
CA LEU A 879 5.01 4.72 -33.28
C LEU A 879 3.67 5.17 -32.68
N VAL A 880 2.79 5.66 -33.55
CA VAL A 880 1.49 6.21 -33.19
C VAL A 880 0.40 5.58 -34.06
N TYR A 881 -0.66 5.10 -33.44
CA TYR A 881 -1.91 4.74 -34.12
C TYR A 881 -2.85 5.93 -34.22
N ARG A 882 -3.49 6.08 -35.38
CA ARG A 882 -4.60 7.02 -35.58
C ARG A 882 -5.75 6.36 -36.33
N THR A 883 -6.96 6.63 -35.85
CA THR A 883 -8.21 6.36 -36.57
C THR A 883 -8.88 7.70 -36.90
N PRO A 884 -9.55 7.82 -38.07
CA PRO A 884 -10.50 8.90 -38.30
C PRO A 884 -11.53 8.93 -37.15
N THR A 885 -11.85 10.10 -36.63
CA THR A 885 -13.05 10.29 -35.81
C THR A 885 -14.26 10.10 -36.72
N MET A 886 -14.96 8.97 -36.56
CA MET A 886 -16.29 8.83 -37.14
C MET A 886 -17.21 9.82 -36.43
N ASN A 887 -17.82 10.73 -37.20
CA ASN A 887 -19.00 11.44 -36.73
C ASN A 887 -19.99 10.41 -36.18
N SER A 888 -20.56 10.69 -35.02
CA SER A 888 -21.43 9.86 -34.18
C SER A 888 -22.74 9.39 -34.82
N THR A 889 -22.85 9.38 -36.15
CA THR A 889 -24.10 9.16 -36.88
C THR A 889 -24.20 7.80 -37.59
N ILE A 890 -23.15 6.96 -37.59
CA ILE A 890 -23.19 5.64 -38.27
C ILE A 890 -22.69 4.54 -37.32
N ARG A 891 -23.43 4.34 -36.23
CA ARG A 891 -23.57 3.03 -35.57
C ARG A 891 -25.06 2.75 -35.48
N LYS A 892 -25.61 2.21 -36.55
CA LYS A 892 -26.86 1.45 -36.56
C LYS A 892 -26.60 0.14 -37.28
#